data_AF-A0AAD5IRJ7-F1
#
_entry.id   AF-A0AAD5IRJ7-F1
#
_cell.length_a   1.000
_cell.length_b   1.000
_cell.length_c   1.000
_cell.angle_alpha   90.00
_cell.angle_beta   90.00
_cell.angle_gamma   90.00
#
_symmetry.space_group_name_H-M   'P 1'
#
loop_
_entity.id
_entity.type
_entity.pdbx_description
1 polymer ?
#
loop_
_entity_poly.entity_id
_entity_poly.type
_entity_poly.pdbx_seq_one_letter_code
_entity_poly.pdbx_strand_id
1 'polypeptide(L)'
;MEKTSFLCFSIIFFTVFFIFSSSFNSLSKSGFIGSSRCTEFSSISKTNQVHKPTTHDHKNSVPHHPLDPLTIQEINKVRAILSSYEPFDSSFPAIQFHSLSLDEPDKNQVLSWKKGDPFPPRKAFVIALLNGQSHRVTVDIDSSQVTEHNIHTGSGYPTLTFEDMSTALQVTLSDAEINQSVTNRGVALSDLACVTLSPGWYGSDEENGRVIKVQCFSSEGSPNFYMRPIEGLTVTVDIDRKKVVKISNTGRDIPVPKSTNTDYRYKEPSEKKKPLNPISIEQPKGPSFIVEDGHTVKWANWEFHIKADQRAGLVISRAMVEDSESGELRNMMYKGFSSELFVPYMDPDENWYFKTYMDAGEYGLGVTALPLVPLNDCPRYSYYMDGIFVAADGKPFVQSNMICLFERYAGDISWRHSELPLIGFQIREARPKVTLVARMAASVGNYDYIFDWEFQTDGLIRIKVGLSGMLMVKGTPHENMNQVPHHHQDEMTGTFVSENVIGVVHDHFITFHLDMDIDDDGSNNSFVKVNLVKEENLTGKSPRKSYLKTKRHVAKTEKDAQVKLKLYDPSEFHVINPSRRSRLGNPAGYKVVPGGTAASLLDHDDPPQQRSAFTNNQIWVTPYNRTEQWAGGLFAYQGRGDDTLAVWSERNRPIENTDIVLWYTLGFHHIPCQEDFPIMPTVSSSFDLKPVNFFESNPILGAAPTFEKDLPVCKLTDSWLLVIFVGNSSVVQTFLKGKGRVSYLLGTEPEKKDPKFEAWDKEDSMVMTWLWNSMTPDINDTCMFLSSVKYIWDSIWKTYLKVNDAAHVYDIRTKTVSTKQGNSSVIEYANALQSLWQELDNYRCIAMKCSDDAATLKKIMEHDRVYDFLTGLNVDFD
;
A
#
# COMPACT_ATOMS: atom_id res chain seq x y z
N MET A 1 45.33 -39.81 30.11
CA MET A 1 44.08 -40.26 30.75
C MET A 1 44.34 -40.51 32.25
N GLU A 2 43.36 -40.98 33.02
CA GLU A 2 43.45 -41.39 34.45
C GLU A 2 43.65 -40.34 35.57
N LYS A 3 44.05 -39.08 35.32
CA LYS A 3 44.13 -38.06 36.41
C LYS A 3 43.10 -36.92 36.39
N THR A 4 42.35 -36.72 35.31
CA THR A 4 41.25 -35.74 35.24
C THR A 4 39.89 -36.36 35.59
N SER A 5 39.59 -37.55 35.06
CA SER A 5 38.30 -38.26 35.26
C SER A 5 37.90 -38.41 36.73
N PHE A 6 38.84 -38.82 37.60
CA PHE A 6 38.58 -39.00 39.05
C PHE A 6 38.12 -37.71 39.76
N LEU A 7 38.52 -36.54 39.27
CA LEU A 7 38.14 -35.25 39.86
C LEU A 7 36.70 -34.87 39.45
N CYS A 8 36.34 -35.05 38.17
CA CYS A 8 34.97 -34.84 37.70
C CYS A 8 33.97 -35.77 38.40
N PHE A 9 34.30 -37.07 38.50
CA PHE A 9 33.44 -38.05 39.18
C PHE A 9 33.16 -37.68 40.64
N SER A 10 34.19 -37.20 41.35
CA SER A 10 34.05 -36.76 42.74
C SER A 10 33.15 -35.52 42.89
N ILE A 11 33.25 -34.55 41.98
CA ILE A 11 32.44 -33.32 41.99
C ILE A 11 30.97 -33.63 41.68
N ILE A 12 30.70 -34.50 40.70
CA ILE A 12 29.33 -34.94 40.36
C ILE A 12 28.69 -35.62 41.57
N PHE A 13 29.38 -36.56 42.22
CA PHE A 13 28.85 -37.33 43.35
C PHE A 13 28.49 -36.43 44.56
N PHE A 14 29.33 -35.44 44.89
CA PHE A 14 29.03 -34.49 45.97
C PHE A 14 27.90 -33.51 45.62
N THR A 15 27.80 -33.07 44.36
CA THR A 15 26.75 -32.13 43.92
C THR A 15 25.37 -32.78 43.94
N VAL A 16 25.26 -34.03 43.43
CA VAL A 16 24.04 -34.85 43.47
C VAL A 16 23.54 -35.03 44.90
N PHE A 17 24.43 -35.35 45.85
CA PHE A 17 24.05 -35.65 47.24
C PHE A 17 23.49 -34.43 47.99
N PHE A 18 23.91 -33.21 47.64
CA PHE A 18 23.41 -31.99 48.28
C PHE A 18 22.01 -31.59 47.78
N ILE A 19 21.77 -31.65 46.46
CA ILE A 19 20.54 -31.13 45.84
C ILE A 19 19.29 -31.89 46.30
N PHE A 20 19.33 -33.23 46.35
CA PHE A 20 18.15 -34.06 46.66
C PHE A 20 17.71 -34.06 48.13
N SER A 21 18.42 -33.35 49.01
CA SER A 21 18.20 -33.40 50.47
C SER A 21 17.19 -32.40 51.03
N SER A 22 16.72 -31.42 50.24
CA SER A 22 15.95 -30.27 50.77
C SER A 22 14.67 -29.91 50.01
N SER A 23 13.68 -29.46 50.79
CA SER A 23 12.44 -28.78 50.39
C SER A 23 11.33 -29.61 49.70
N PHE A 24 10.26 -29.85 50.46
CA PHE A 24 8.92 -30.27 50.00
C PHE A 24 7.86 -29.48 50.77
N ASN A 25 6.91 -28.84 50.08
CA ASN A 25 5.45 -29.02 50.28
C ASN A 25 4.60 -28.14 49.34
N SER A 26 3.34 -28.55 49.18
CA SER A 26 2.42 -28.31 48.04
C SER A 26 1.32 -27.25 48.31
N LEU A 27 0.26 -27.04 47.50
CA LEU A 27 0.01 -26.92 46.03
C LEU A 27 -1.52 -27.02 45.76
N SER A 28 -2.02 -26.44 44.65
CA SER A 28 -3.26 -26.70 43.85
C SER A 28 -4.65 -26.77 44.51
N LYS A 29 -5.77 -26.27 43.94
CA LYS A 29 -6.16 -25.40 42.78
C LYS A 29 -7.63 -24.95 43.07
N SER A 30 -8.10 -23.71 42.85
CA SER A 30 -8.98 -23.21 41.75
C SER A 30 -10.10 -24.16 41.24
N GLY A 31 -11.35 -23.85 40.82
CA GLY A 31 -12.09 -22.70 40.22
C GLY A 31 -13.63 -22.74 40.55
N PHE A 32 -14.51 -22.17 39.68
CA PHE A 32 -15.90 -21.62 39.86
C PHE A 32 -17.07 -22.48 40.52
N ILE A 33 -18.39 -22.17 40.53
CA ILE A 33 -19.33 -21.33 39.68
C ILE A 33 -20.63 -20.87 40.44
N GLY A 34 -21.50 -19.97 39.88
CA GLY A 34 -22.80 -19.61 40.50
C GLY A 34 -23.93 -18.85 39.73
N SER A 35 -23.66 -17.96 38.76
CA SER A 35 -24.62 -17.29 37.83
C SER A 35 -25.69 -16.25 38.30
N SER A 36 -25.62 -15.05 37.68
CA SER A 36 -26.72 -14.34 36.97
C SER A 36 -27.28 -12.98 37.49
N ARG A 37 -27.50 -12.10 36.50
CA ARG A 37 -28.39 -10.90 36.42
C ARG A 37 -27.98 -9.53 37.01
N CYS A 38 -27.52 -8.69 36.08
CA CYS A 38 -28.05 -7.34 35.73
C CYS A 38 -27.26 -6.06 36.10
N THR A 39 -27.52 -5.05 35.25
CA THR A 39 -27.27 -3.59 35.34
C THR A 39 -25.85 -3.01 35.22
N GLU A 40 -25.66 -2.31 34.08
CA GLU A 40 -24.96 -1.03 33.88
C GLU A 40 -23.42 -0.95 33.99
N PHE A 41 -22.78 -0.87 32.82
CA PHE A 41 -21.39 -0.44 32.64
C PHE A 41 -21.22 1.07 32.90
N SER A 42 -20.14 1.44 33.59
CA SER A 42 -19.51 2.77 33.45
C SER A 42 -18.01 2.62 33.22
N SER A 43 -17.40 3.58 32.51
CA SER A 43 -16.13 3.37 31.79
C SER A 43 -14.89 3.82 32.57
N ILE A 44 -13.84 2.99 32.56
CA ILE A 44 -12.45 3.44 32.73
C ILE A 44 -11.61 2.88 31.58
N SER A 45 -11.16 3.76 30.69
CA SER A 45 -10.31 3.39 29.56
C SER A 45 -8.82 3.37 29.95
N LYS A 46 -8.10 2.37 29.46
CA LYS A 46 -6.67 2.51 29.13
C LYS A 46 -6.54 2.44 27.61
N THR A 47 -5.60 3.21 27.08
CA THR A 47 -5.61 3.63 25.67
C THR A 47 -5.03 2.57 24.74
N ASN A 48 -5.91 1.72 24.19
CA ASN A 48 -5.71 1.27 22.82
C ASN A 48 -5.92 2.48 21.90
N GLN A 49 -4.84 3.07 21.40
CA GLN A 49 -4.94 4.04 20.30
C GLN A 49 -5.28 3.29 19.01
N VAL A 50 -6.57 3.02 18.82
CA VAL A 50 -7.12 3.01 17.46
C VAL A 50 -6.82 4.39 16.89
N HIS A 51 -5.98 4.46 15.85
CA HIS A 51 -5.83 5.69 15.07
C HIS A 51 -7.21 6.06 14.53
N LYS A 52 -7.83 7.07 15.12
CA LYS A 52 -8.91 7.80 14.47
C LYS A 52 -8.32 8.47 13.23
N PRO A 53 -9.03 8.55 12.11
CA PRO A 53 -8.61 9.36 10.98
C PRO A 53 -8.25 10.76 11.44
N THR A 54 -7.05 11.22 11.10
CA THR A 54 -6.60 12.59 11.37
C THR A 54 -7.47 13.54 10.58
N THR A 55 -8.40 14.20 11.26
CA THR A 55 -9.27 15.20 10.66
C THR A 55 -8.49 16.51 10.57
N HIS A 56 -7.72 16.65 9.49
CA HIS A 56 -6.88 17.82 9.22
C HIS A 56 -7.76 19.07 9.03
N ASP A 57 -7.52 20.12 9.82
CA ASP A 57 -8.26 21.39 9.70
C ASP A 57 -7.69 22.26 8.57
N HIS A 58 -8.01 21.89 7.33
CA HIS A 58 -7.56 22.57 6.11
C HIS A 58 -7.93 24.05 6.01
N LYS A 59 -8.80 24.57 6.90
CA LYS A 59 -9.17 25.99 6.94
C LYS A 59 -8.03 26.89 7.43
N ASN A 60 -7.16 26.35 8.29
CA ASN A 60 -6.08 27.09 8.94
C ASN A 60 -4.68 26.64 8.48
N SER A 61 -4.61 25.72 7.52
CA SER A 61 -3.35 25.28 6.90
C SER A 61 -2.62 26.44 6.22
N VAL A 62 -1.30 26.46 6.38
CA VAL A 62 -0.34 27.32 5.68
C VAL A 62 0.72 26.44 5.01
N PRO A 63 1.36 26.90 3.92
CA PRO A 63 2.49 26.18 3.32
C PRO A 63 3.73 26.26 4.23
N HIS A 64 4.52 25.18 4.24
CA HIS A 64 5.77 25.04 5.00
C HIS A 64 6.99 24.78 4.09
N HIS A 65 6.76 24.33 2.86
CA HIS A 65 7.76 24.07 1.83
C HIS A 65 7.38 24.74 0.49
N PRO A 66 8.34 25.25 -0.33
CA PRO A 66 8.02 25.94 -1.59
C PRO A 66 7.15 25.14 -2.56
N LEU A 67 7.27 23.80 -2.59
CA LEU A 67 6.49 22.92 -3.48
C LEU A 67 5.11 22.53 -2.94
N ASP A 68 4.74 22.91 -1.71
CA ASP A 68 3.48 22.53 -1.08
C ASP A 68 2.27 22.97 -1.93
N PRO A 69 1.24 22.12 -2.05
CA PRO A 69 0.02 22.45 -2.78
C PRO A 69 -0.66 23.71 -2.23
N LEU A 70 -1.53 24.32 -3.03
CA LEU A 70 -2.23 25.53 -2.61
C LEU A 70 -3.24 25.22 -1.51
N THR A 71 -3.16 25.95 -0.41
CA THR A 71 -4.08 25.86 0.72
C THR A 71 -5.46 26.43 0.37
N ILE A 72 -6.48 26.08 1.17
CA ILE A 72 -7.83 26.65 1.06
C ILE A 72 -7.81 28.19 1.15
N GLN A 73 -6.88 28.77 1.91
CA GLN A 73 -6.74 30.22 2.02
C GLN A 73 -6.17 30.84 0.74
N GLU A 74 -5.10 30.26 0.19
CA GLU A 74 -4.48 30.69 -1.07
C GLU A 74 -5.47 30.60 -2.24
N ILE A 75 -6.18 29.46 -2.37
CA ILE A 75 -7.21 29.26 -3.39
C ILE A 75 -8.29 30.36 -3.30
N ASN A 76 -8.81 30.64 -2.10
CA ASN A 76 -9.82 31.69 -1.96
C ASN A 76 -9.26 33.10 -2.20
N LYS A 77 -7.97 33.36 -1.93
CA LYS A 77 -7.31 34.62 -2.29
C LYS A 77 -7.19 34.78 -3.81
N VAL A 78 -6.80 33.72 -4.54
CA VAL A 78 -6.77 33.69 -6.00
C VAL A 78 -8.15 33.96 -6.59
N ARG A 79 -9.21 33.30 -6.08
CA ARG A 79 -10.60 33.57 -6.49
C ARG A 79 -10.99 35.02 -6.29
N ALA A 80 -10.63 35.62 -5.16
CA ALA A 80 -10.95 37.03 -4.86
C ALA A 80 -10.23 37.99 -5.82
N ILE A 81 -8.95 37.74 -6.13
CA ILE A 81 -8.19 38.52 -7.13
C ILE A 81 -8.89 38.43 -8.50
N LEU A 82 -9.17 37.21 -8.97
CA LEU A 82 -9.80 36.97 -10.27
C LEU A 82 -11.23 37.51 -10.36
N SER A 83 -11.99 37.59 -9.25
CA SER A 83 -13.31 38.26 -9.23
C SER A 83 -13.27 39.78 -9.44
N SER A 84 -12.08 40.36 -9.53
CA SER A 84 -11.85 41.80 -9.76
C SER A 84 -10.91 42.09 -10.95
N TYR A 85 -10.64 41.08 -11.78
CA TYR A 85 -9.70 41.16 -12.90
C TYR A 85 -10.44 41.03 -14.24
N GLU A 86 -10.30 42.02 -15.12
CA GLU A 86 -10.82 41.95 -16.50
C GLU A 86 -10.11 40.82 -17.28
N PRO A 87 -10.81 39.93 -18.01
CA PRO A 87 -12.23 39.95 -18.40
C PRO A 87 -13.16 39.09 -17.52
N PHE A 88 -12.70 38.67 -16.34
CA PHE A 88 -13.46 37.78 -15.45
C PHE A 88 -14.41 38.54 -14.51
N ASP A 89 -14.09 39.78 -14.13
CA ASP A 89 -14.83 40.61 -13.18
C ASP A 89 -16.32 40.74 -13.52
N SER A 90 -16.67 41.11 -14.76
CA SER A 90 -18.07 41.22 -15.22
C SER A 90 -18.81 39.88 -15.28
N SER A 91 -18.06 38.78 -15.22
CA SER A 91 -18.51 37.42 -15.49
C SER A 91 -18.44 36.52 -14.25
N PHE A 92 -17.92 37.00 -13.11
CA PHE A 92 -17.70 36.18 -11.91
C PHE A 92 -19.02 35.99 -11.12
N PRO A 93 -19.37 34.79 -10.63
CA PRO A 93 -18.59 33.53 -10.62
C PRO A 93 -18.96 32.56 -11.77
N ALA A 94 -19.45 33.05 -12.92
CA ALA A 94 -19.81 32.22 -14.08
C ALA A 94 -18.64 31.88 -15.01
N ILE A 95 -17.40 32.29 -14.66
CA ILE A 95 -16.18 31.71 -15.25
C ILE A 95 -16.05 30.25 -14.77
N GLN A 96 -15.70 29.33 -15.67
CA GLN A 96 -15.54 27.92 -15.32
C GLN A 96 -14.07 27.63 -15.01
N PHE A 97 -13.74 27.28 -13.77
CA PHE A 97 -12.42 26.80 -13.38
C PHE A 97 -12.27 25.33 -13.79
N HIS A 98 -11.27 25.02 -14.61
CA HIS A 98 -10.91 23.65 -14.97
C HIS A 98 -9.73 23.13 -14.14
N SER A 99 -8.77 24.00 -13.81
CA SER A 99 -7.76 23.70 -12.79
C SER A 99 -7.25 24.97 -12.11
N LEU A 100 -6.80 24.81 -10.86
CA LEU A 100 -6.11 25.84 -10.09
C LEU A 100 -5.07 25.14 -9.22
N SER A 101 -3.79 25.25 -9.58
CA SER A 101 -2.67 24.59 -8.91
C SER A 101 -1.49 25.55 -8.70
N LEU A 102 -0.45 25.10 -7.99
CA LEU A 102 0.77 25.88 -7.78
C LEU A 102 1.53 26.04 -9.12
N ASP A 103 1.83 27.28 -9.53
CA ASP A 103 2.92 27.54 -10.47
C ASP A 103 4.22 27.35 -9.68
N GLU A 104 4.84 26.19 -9.86
CA GLU A 104 6.04 25.82 -9.09
C GLU A 104 7.18 26.82 -9.32
N PRO A 105 7.87 27.29 -8.25
CA PRO A 105 9.03 28.15 -8.39
C PRO A 105 10.11 27.52 -9.26
N ASP A 106 10.94 28.35 -9.89
CA ASP A 106 11.99 27.88 -10.78
C ASP A 106 12.93 26.90 -10.04
N LYS A 107 13.29 25.78 -10.69
CA LYS A 107 14.04 24.65 -10.10
C LYS A 107 15.21 25.09 -9.20
N ASN A 108 16.03 26.03 -9.67
CA ASN A 108 17.15 26.60 -8.92
C ASN A 108 16.77 27.31 -7.60
N GLN A 109 15.58 27.94 -7.52
CA GLN A 109 15.07 28.55 -6.29
C GLN A 109 14.68 27.47 -5.27
N VAL A 110 14.07 26.37 -5.72
CA VAL A 110 13.67 25.24 -4.86
C VAL A 110 14.89 24.43 -4.39
N LEU A 111 15.90 24.26 -5.25
CA LEU A 111 17.17 23.61 -4.89
C LEU A 111 17.98 24.42 -3.88
N SER A 112 17.98 25.75 -3.97
CA SER A 112 18.74 26.63 -3.06
C SER A 112 18.04 26.96 -1.74
N TRP A 113 16.71 26.90 -1.68
CA TRP A 113 15.91 27.18 -0.47
C TRP A 113 16.13 26.14 0.64
N LYS A 114 16.15 26.61 1.89
CA LYS A 114 16.27 25.76 3.10
C LYS A 114 15.21 26.13 4.13
N LYS A 115 14.83 25.16 4.97
CA LYS A 115 13.82 25.35 6.03
C LYS A 115 14.21 26.48 6.99
N GLY A 116 13.51 27.60 6.87
CA GLY A 116 13.79 28.86 7.60
C GLY A 116 14.05 30.06 6.67
N ASP A 117 14.40 29.84 5.41
CA ASP A 117 14.47 30.88 4.38
C ASP A 117 13.06 31.33 3.97
N PRO A 118 12.86 32.61 3.59
CA PRO A 118 11.62 33.05 2.95
C PRO A 118 11.31 32.22 1.70
N PHE A 119 10.03 31.91 1.46
CA PHE A 119 9.64 31.24 0.23
C PHE A 119 9.94 32.11 -1.01
N PRO A 120 10.25 31.49 -2.16
CA PRO A 120 10.04 32.14 -3.46
C PRO A 120 8.57 32.59 -3.59
N PRO A 121 8.28 33.65 -4.38
CA PRO A 121 6.91 34.18 -4.51
C PRO A 121 5.92 33.08 -4.88
N ARG A 122 4.90 32.85 -4.04
CA ARG A 122 3.95 31.76 -4.26
C ARG A 122 2.92 32.19 -5.30
N LYS A 123 2.79 31.37 -6.34
CA LYS A 123 1.99 31.65 -7.54
C LYS A 123 0.99 30.54 -7.80
N ALA A 124 -0.19 30.89 -8.28
CA ALA A 124 -1.18 29.95 -8.75
C ALA A 124 -1.25 29.99 -10.28
N PHE A 125 -1.14 28.83 -10.92
CA PHE A 125 -1.50 28.64 -12.31
C PHE A 125 -2.97 28.21 -12.41
N VAL A 126 -3.72 28.90 -13.27
CA VAL A 126 -5.17 28.73 -13.42
C VAL A 126 -5.49 28.45 -14.88
N ILE A 127 -6.27 27.39 -15.12
CA ILE A 127 -6.94 27.16 -16.40
C ILE A 127 -8.44 27.41 -16.19
N ALA A 128 -8.98 28.38 -16.92
CA ALA A 128 -10.39 28.74 -16.86
C ALA A 128 -11.00 28.87 -18.27
N LEU A 129 -12.27 28.53 -18.41
CA LEU A 129 -13.05 28.73 -19.64
C LEU A 129 -14.00 29.92 -19.45
N LEU A 130 -13.96 30.86 -20.40
CA LEU A 130 -14.88 31.99 -20.48
C LEU A 130 -15.31 32.15 -21.95
N ASN A 131 -16.61 32.23 -22.21
CA ASN A 131 -17.17 32.46 -23.55
C ASN A 131 -16.65 31.49 -24.65
N GLY A 132 -16.30 30.26 -24.27
CA GLY A 132 -15.71 29.24 -25.16
C GLY A 132 -14.21 29.40 -25.43
N GLN A 133 -13.54 30.37 -24.80
CA GLN A 133 -12.09 30.56 -24.88
C GLN A 133 -11.41 29.99 -23.64
N SER A 134 -10.28 29.31 -23.81
CA SER A 134 -9.48 28.76 -22.71
C SER A 134 -8.40 29.75 -22.27
N HIS A 135 -8.53 30.27 -21.06
CA HIS A 135 -7.59 31.22 -20.45
C HIS A 135 -6.55 30.49 -19.60
N ARG A 136 -5.28 30.88 -19.75
CA ARG A 136 -4.15 30.51 -18.89
C ARG A 136 -3.75 31.73 -18.09
N VAL A 137 -3.80 31.66 -16.77
CA VAL A 137 -3.55 32.82 -15.89
C VAL A 137 -2.62 32.44 -14.75
N THR A 138 -1.57 33.24 -14.55
CA THR A 138 -0.62 33.09 -13.43
C THR A 138 -0.83 34.23 -12.44
N VAL A 139 -1.30 33.90 -11.23
CA VAL A 139 -1.62 34.84 -10.16
C VAL A 139 -0.55 34.78 -9.08
N ASP A 140 0.14 35.90 -8.85
CA ASP A 140 1.08 36.06 -7.74
C ASP A 140 0.30 36.34 -6.46
N ILE A 141 0.32 35.36 -5.56
CA ILE A 141 -0.57 35.30 -4.40
C ILE A 141 -0.10 36.32 -3.36
N ASP A 142 1.21 36.53 -3.22
CA ASP A 142 1.79 37.45 -2.25
C ASP A 142 1.48 38.91 -2.62
N SER A 143 1.90 39.35 -3.81
CA SER A 143 1.59 40.70 -4.33
C SER A 143 0.11 40.92 -4.65
N SER A 144 -0.67 39.83 -4.76
CA SER A 144 -2.10 39.84 -5.07
C SER A 144 -2.41 40.42 -6.45
N GLN A 145 -1.62 40.01 -7.46
CA GLN A 145 -1.69 40.50 -8.84
C GLN A 145 -1.71 39.35 -9.85
N VAL A 146 -2.32 39.57 -11.02
CA VAL A 146 -2.12 38.69 -12.18
C VAL A 146 -0.80 39.07 -12.85
N THR A 147 0.16 38.15 -12.88
CA THR A 147 1.48 38.38 -13.50
C THR A 147 1.58 37.92 -14.94
N GLU A 148 0.71 36.99 -15.36
CA GLU A 148 0.62 36.52 -16.73
C GLU A 148 -0.83 36.14 -17.06
N HIS A 149 -1.29 36.47 -18.26
CA HIS A 149 -2.59 36.07 -18.78
C HIS A 149 -2.49 35.88 -20.29
N ASN A 150 -2.70 34.65 -20.77
CA ASN A 150 -2.77 34.31 -22.18
C ASN A 150 -4.11 33.62 -22.49
N ILE A 151 -4.61 33.80 -23.70
CA ILE A 151 -5.71 32.98 -24.25
C ILE A 151 -5.08 31.90 -25.13
N HIS A 152 -5.52 30.65 -24.98
CA HIS A 152 -5.09 29.54 -25.83
C HIS A 152 -5.64 29.69 -27.26
N THR A 153 -4.77 29.51 -28.24
CA THR A 153 -5.10 29.58 -29.68
C THR A 153 -4.67 28.33 -30.45
N GLY A 154 -4.15 27.31 -29.76
CA GLY A 154 -3.85 26.00 -30.35
C GLY A 154 -5.08 25.10 -30.35
N SER A 155 -4.89 23.80 -30.58
CA SER A 155 -6.00 22.85 -30.53
C SER A 155 -6.36 22.41 -29.09
N GLY A 156 -7.55 21.81 -28.94
CA GLY A 156 -8.01 21.20 -27.69
C GLY A 156 -8.55 22.17 -26.63
N TYR A 157 -9.16 21.56 -25.61
CA TYR A 157 -9.82 22.19 -24.47
C TYR A 157 -9.24 21.67 -23.14
N PRO A 158 -9.58 22.28 -22.00
CA PRO A 158 -9.14 21.78 -20.70
C PRO A 158 -9.77 20.42 -20.34
N THR A 159 -9.19 19.78 -19.33
CA THR A 159 -9.76 18.64 -18.59
C THR A 159 -11.22 18.91 -18.18
N LEU A 160 -12.10 17.91 -18.30
CA LEU A 160 -13.52 18.04 -17.99
C LEU A 160 -13.77 18.34 -16.51
N THR A 161 -14.76 19.20 -16.23
CA THR A 161 -15.30 19.37 -14.88
C THR A 161 -16.44 18.37 -14.61
N PHE A 162 -16.77 18.16 -13.33
CA PHE A 162 -17.96 17.39 -12.96
C PHE A 162 -19.24 18.06 -13.48
N GLU A 163 -19.28 19.38 -13.51
CA GLU A 163 -20.37 20.21 -14.02
C GLU A 163 -20.56 20.07 -15.54
N ASP A 164 -19.49 19.87 -16.31
CA ASP A 164 -19.56 19.55 -17.75
C ASP A 164 -20.21 18.18 -17.98
N MET A 165 -19.73 17.16 -17.27
CA MET A 165 -20.25 15.80 -17.35
C MET A 165 -21.73 15.75 -16.92
N SER A 166 -22.06 16.41 -15.80
CA SER A 166 -23.44 16.54 -15.32
C SER A 166 -24.34 17.28 -16.32
N THR A 167 -23.84 18.34 -16.97
CA THR A 167 -24.58 19.07 -18.02
C THR A 167 -24.90 18.14 -19.20
N ALA A 168 -23.94 17.34 -19.67
CA ALA A 168 -24.14 16.42 -20.79
C ALA A 168 -25.14 15.30 -20.47
N LEU A 169 -25.08 14.75 -19.25
CA LEU A 169 -26.07 13.78 -18.76
C LEU A 169 -27.47 14.40 -18.67
N GLN A 170 -27.61 15.61 -18.13
CA GLN A 170 -28.89 16.31 -18.03
C GLN A 170 -29.53 16.58 -19.40
N VAL A 171 -28.73 17.01 -20.39
CA VAL A 171 -29.19 17.22 -21.77
C VAL A 171 -29.66 15.88 -22.39
N THR A 172 -28.89 14.81 -22.19
CA THR A 172 -29.19 13.48 -22.75
C THR A 172 -30.45 12.86 -22.15
N LEU A 173 -30.60 12.92 -20.82
CA LEU A 173 -31.76 12.37 -20.10
C LEU A 173 -33.04 13.19 -20.31
N SER A 174 -32.92 14.44 -20.77
CA SER A 174 -34.07 15.29 -21.14
C SER A 174 -34.59 15.03 -22.57
N ASP A 175 -33.87 14.27 -23.39
CA ASP A 175 -34.22 14.07 -24.79
C ASP A 175 -35.32 13.01 -24.99
N ALA A 176 -36.36 13.36 -25.77
CA ALA A 176 -37.51 12.50 -25.98
C ALA A 176 -37.24 11.30 -26.90
N GLU A 177 -36.34 11.42 -27.88
CA GLU A 177 -35.96 10.30 -28.75
C GLU A 177 -35.12 9.29 -27.97
N ILE A 178 -34.19 9.75 -27.12
CA ILE A 178 -33.40 8.87 -26.25
C ILE A 178 -34.30 8.11 -25.27
N ASN A 179 -35.21 8.81 -24.58
CA ASN A 179 -36.14 8.17 -23.65
C ASN A 179 -37.07 7.15 -24.36
N GLN A 180 -37.51 7.41 -25.59
CA GLN A 180 -38.27 6.44 -26.39
C GLN A 180 -37.40 5.27 -26.86
N SER A 181 -36.14 5.52 -27.23
CA SER A 181 -35.16 4.52 -27.69
C SER A 181 -34.77 3.53 -26.57
N VAL A 182 -34.67 4.01 -25.33
CA VAL A 182 -34.42 3.20 -24.12
C VAL A 182 -35.66 2.39 -23.74
N THR A 183 -36.84 3.03 -23.64
CA THR A 183 -38.07 2.31 -23.24
C THR A 183 -38.52 1.28 -24.27
N ASN A 184 -38.26 1.49 -25.56
CA ASN A 184 -38.49 0.50 -26.61
C ASN A 184 -37.62 -0.77 -26.47
N ARG A 185 -36.47 -0.69 -25.78
CA ARG A 185 -35.61 -1.85 -25.45
C ARG A 185 -36.00 -2.52 -24.12
N GLY A 186 -37.10 -2.11 -23.50
CA GLY A 186 -37.61 -2.67 -22.24
C GLY A 186 -36.92 -2.15 -20.97
N VAL A 187 -36.00 -1.20 -21.07
CA VAL A 187 -35.35 -0.58 -19.90
C VAL A 187 -36.23 0.55 -19.36
N ALA A 188 -36.52 0.53 -18.06
CA ALA A 188 -37.22 1.62 -17.39
C ALA A 188 -36.27 2.81 -17.15
N LEU A 189 -36.78 4.03 -17.28
CA LEU A 189 -35.97 5.25 -17.08
C LEU A 189 -35.52 5.45 -15.61
N SER A 190 -36.13 4.74 -14.67
CA SER A 190 -35.69 4.62 -13.27
C SER A 190 -34.40 3.82 -13.10
N ASP A 191 -34.07 2.98 -14.09
CA ASP A 191 -32.99 2.01 -14.07
C ASP A 191 -31.97 2.31 -15.19
N LEU A 192 -31.96 3.55 -15.67
CA LEU A 192 -31.07 4.05 -16.71
C LEU A 192 -29.85 4.74 -16.08
N ALA A 193 -28.69 4.09 -16.18
CA ALA A 193 -27.40 4.70 -15.84
C ALA A 193 -26.70 5.14 -17.13
N CYS A 194 -26.17 6.36 -17.19
CA CYS A 194 -25.43 6.86 -18.35
C CYS A 194 -24.08 7.43 -17.93
N VAL A 195 -23.07 7.27 -18.79
CA VAL A 195 -21.70 7.75 -18.57
C VAL A 195 -21.26 8.66 -19.72
N THR A 196 -20.40 9.60 -19.40
CA THR A 196 -19.79 10.56 -20.33
C THR A 196 -18.41 10.11 -20.75
N LEU A 197 -18.18 10.06 -22.06
CA LEU A 197 -16.96 9.61 -22.72
C LEU A 197 -16.37 10.73 -23.57
N SER A 198 -15.06 10.94 -23.50
CA SER A 198 -14.33 11.84 -24.38
C SER A 198 -14.48 11.40 -25.85
N PRO A 199 -14.61 12.34 -26.80
CA PRO A 199 -14.89 12.02 -28.20
C PRO A 199 -13.63 11.76 -29.05
N GLY A 200 -12.44 11.97 -28.49
CA GLY A 200 -11.17 12.09 -29.21
C GLY A 200 -11.14 13.31 -30.15
N TRP A 201 -10.44 13.17 -31.27
CA TRP A 201 -10.57 14.05 -32.44
C TRP A 201 -10.36 13.20 -33.70
N TYR A 202 -11.25 13.33 -34.68
CA TYR A 202 -11.31 12.49 -35.88
C TYR A 202 -11.62 13.33 -37.14
N GLY A 203 -11.14 14.57 -37.18
CA GLY A 203 -11.38 15.52 -38.27
C GLY A 203 -12.48 16.55 -38.01
N SER A 204 -12.94 17.20 -39.09
CA SER A 204 -13.67 18.47 -39.09
C SER A 204 -15.00 18.50 -38.35
N ASP A 205 -15.71 17.37 -38.32
CA ASP A 205 -17.16 17.37 -38.06
C ASP A 205 -17.49 17.64 -36.58
N GLU A 206 -16.53 17.40 -35.69
CA GLU A 206 -16.63 17.63 -34.24
C GLU A 206 -15.82 18.88 -33.78
N GLU A 207 -15.26 19.68 -34.70
CA GLU A 207 -14.41 20.84 -34.36
C GLU A 207 -15.19 22.12 -33.99
N ASN A 208 -16.48 22.20 -34.33
CA ASN A 208 -17.28 23.43 -34.21
C ASN A 208 -17.91 23.65 -32.81
N GLY A 209 -17.37 23.04 -31.77
CA GLY A 209 -17.78 23.20 -30.37
C GLY A 209 -17.09 22.19 -29.45
N ARG A 210 -17.28 22.33 -28.14
CA ARG A 210 -16.80 21.37 -27.14
C ARG A 210 -17.85 20.27 -26.97
N VAL A 211 -17.57 19.09 -27.52
CA VAL A 211 -18.51 17.96 -27.57
C VAL A 211 -18.07 16.80 -26.69
N ILE A 212 -19.04 15.99 -26.27
CA ILE A 212 -18.83 14.79 -25.45
C ILE A 212 -19.82 13.71 -25.90
N LYS A 213 -19.44 12.44 -25.76
CA LYS A 213 -20.29 11.30 -26.16
C LYS A 213 -20.86 10.65 -24.90
N VAL A 214 -22.14 10.29 -24.93
CA VAL A 214 -22.85 9.68 -23.80
C VAL A 214 -23.36 8.31 -24.22
N GLN A 215 -23.07 7.31 -23.39
CA GLN A 215 -23.56 5.93 -23.54
C GLN A 215 -24.29 5.50 -22.27
N CYS A 216 -25.28 4.63 -22.43
CA CYS A 216 -26.19 4.25 -21.36
C CYS A 216 -26.28 2.74 -21.16
N PHE A 217 -26.70 2.37 -19.96
CA PHE A 217 -26.65 1.04 -19.37
C PHE A 217 -27.90 0.82 -18.51
N SER A 218 -28.25 -0.45 -18.25
CA SER A 218 -29.29 -0.79 -17.29
C SER A 218 -28.71 -1.07 -15.90
N SER A 219 -29.16 -0.34 -14.88
CA SER A 219 -28.86 -0.62 -13.46
C SER A 219 -29.87 -1.55 -12.79
N GLU A 220 -30.86 -2.05 -13.53
CA GLU A 220 -31.89 -2.95 -13.00
C GLU A 220 -31.22 -4.22 -12.42
N GLY A 221 -31.54 -4.53 -11.16
CA GLY A 221 -31.13 -5.76 -10.48
C GLY A 221 -29.65 -5.88 -10.08
N SER A 222 -28.78 -4.93 -10.46
CA SER A 222 -27.35 -4.97 -10.10
C SER A 222 -26.72 -3.57 -10.07
N PRO A 223 -25.84 -3.23 -9.11
CA PRO A 223 -25.08 -1.99 -9.13
C PRO A 223 -24.04 -1.95 -10.27
N ASN A 224 -23.69 -3.10 -10.84
CA ASN A 224 -22.72 -3.21 -11.91
C ASN A 224 -23.40 -2.99 -13.26
N PHE A 225 -23.79 -1.74 -13.52
CA PHE A 225 -24.45 -1.34 -14.76
C PHE A 225 -23.49 -1.45 -15.97
N TYR A 226 -22.17 -1.33 -15.79
CA TYR A 226 -21.20 -1.48 -16.87
C TYR A 226 -21.31 -2.82 -17.61
N MET A 227 -21.67 -3.90 -16.91
CA MET A 227 -21.93 -5.22 -17.54
C MET A 227 -23.26 -5.31 -18.31
N ARG A 228 -24.06 -4.24 -18.37
CA ARG A 228 -25.40 -4.18 -18.99
C ARG A 228 -25.55 -3.01 -19.98
N PRO A 229 -24.69 -2.90 -21.02
CA PRO A 229 -24.78 -1.83 -22.02
C PRO A 229 -26.10 -1.85 -22.78
N ILE A 230 -26.61 -0.66 -23.10
CA ILE A 230 -27.64 -0.45 -24.12
C ILE A 230 -26.90 -0.23 -25.44
N GLU A 231 -26.47 -1.34 -26.04
CA GLU A 231 -25.52 -1.34 -27.15
C GLU A 231 -26.00 -0.55 -28.37
N GLY A 232 -25.05 0.06 -29.09
CA GLY A 232 -25.33 0.80 -30.31
C GLY A 232 -26.25 2.01 -30.12
N LEU A 233 -26.24 2.64 -28.94
CA LEU A 233 -26.92 3.89 -28.65
C LEU A 233 -25.91 4.89 -28.06
N THR A 234 -25.47 5.86 -28.89
CA THR A 234 -24.50 6.90 -28.49
C THR A 234 -25.04 8.28 -28.80
N VAL A 235 -24.95 9.20 -27.84
CA VAL A 235 -25.45 10.58 -27.95
C VAL A 235 -24.28 11.55 -27.90
N THR A 236 -24.03 12.30 -28.98
CA THR A 236 -23.05 13.39 -28.98
C THR A 236 -23.72 14.67 -28.51
N VAL A 237 -23.24 15.26 -27.41
CA VAL A 237 -23.75 16.50 -26.82
C VAL A 237 -22.72 17.61 -26.95
N ASP A 238 -23.17 18.79 -27.36
CA ASP A 238 -22.42 20.05 -27.30
C ASP A 238 -22.66 20.66 -25.91
N ILE A 239 -21.63 20.64 -25.05
CA ILE A 239 -21.73 21.00 -23.64
C ILE A 239 -22.03 22.49 -23.49
N ASP A 240 -21.34 23.33 -24.27
CA ASP A 240 -21.40 24.78 -24.15
C ASP A 240 -22.75 25.32 -24.67
N ARG A 241 -23.27 24.74 -25.77
CA ARG A 241 -24.60 25.08 -26.31
C ARG A 241 -25.74 24.23 -25.70
N LYS A 242 -25.43 23.34 -24.76
CA LYS A 242 -26.37 22.48 -24.00
C LYS A 242 -27.40 21.77 -24.86
N LYS A 243 -26.95 21.11 -25.93
CA LYS A 243 -27.81 20.46 -26.93
C LYS A 243 -27.27 19.12 -27.41
N VAL A 244 -28.16 18.21 -27.79
CA VAL A 244 -27.79 17.05 -28.62
C VAL A 244 -27.36 17.53 -30.02
N VAL A 245 -26.30 16.95 -30.55
CA VAL A 245 -25.74 17.20 -31.89
C VAL A 245 -25.99 16.03 -32.82
N LYS A 246 -25.83 14.80 -32.30
CA LYS A 246 -25.99 13.55 -33.05
C LYS A 246 -26.50 12.46 -32.11
N ILE A 247 -27.35 11.57 -32.63
CA ILE A 247 -27.74 10.31 -32.00
C ILE A 247 -27.35 9.20 -32.98
N SER A 248 -26.47 8.28 -32.58
CA SER A 248 -26.36 6.96 -33.23
C SER A 248 -27.24 5.97 -32.48
N ASN A 249 -27.91 5.10 -33.23
CA ASN A 249 -28.95 4.21 -32.73
C ASN A 249 -29.02 2.93 -33.58
N THR A 250 -27.87 2.29 -33.78
CA THR A 250 -27.64 1.10 -34.61
C THR A 250 -28.06 -0.20 -33.90
N GLY A 251 -27.82 -0.31 -32.59
CA GLY A 251 -28.02 -1.53 -31.80
C GLY A 251 -29.46 -1.71 -31.30
N ARG A 252 -30.45 -1.66 -32.21
CA ARG A 252 -31.88 -1.77 -31.83
C ARG A 252 -32.30 -3.19 -31.48
N ASP A 253 -31.78 -4.16 -32.22
CA ASP A 253 -32.10 -5.59 -32.07
C ASP A 253 -31.11 -6.34 -31.13
N ILE A 254 -30.22 -5.60 -30.46
CA ILE A 254 -29.25 -6.16 -29.50
C ILE A 254 -29.89 -6.19 -28.10
N PRO A 255 -29.98 -7.36 -27.44
CA PRO A 255 -30.54 -7.46 -26.10
C PRO A 255 -29.60 -6.85 -25.06
N VAL A 256 -30.16 -6.14 -24.08
CA VAL A 256 -29.41 -5.70 -22.90
C VAL A 256 -29.02 -6.95 -22.08
N PRO A 257 -27.73 -7.16 -21.74
CA PRO A 257 -27.28 -8.34 -21.00
C PRO A 257 -28.00 -8.55 -19.65
N LYS A 258 -27.92 -9.78 -19.13
CA LYS A 258 -28.59 -10.20 -17.89
C LYS A 258 -27.82 -9.68 -16.67
N SER A 259 -28.51 -9.29 -15.60
CA SER A 259 -27.90 -8.82 -14.33
C SER A 259 -27.36 -9.95 -13.44
N THR A 260 -27.63 -11.20 -13.78
CA THR A 260 -27.19 -12.39 -13.05
C THR A 260 -25.67 -12.42 -12.87
N ASN A 261 -25.20 -12.70 -11.65
CA ASN A 261 -23.79 -12.80 -11.28
C ASN A 261 -22.92 -11.52 -11.46
N THR A 262 -23.48 -10.33 -11.75
CA THR A 262 -22.67 -9.11 -11.94
C THR A 262 -22.41 -8.28 -10.67
N ASP A 263 -23.20 -8.49 -9.60
CA ASP A 263 -23.09 -7.74 -8.35
C ASP A 263 -21.86 -8.16 -7.51
N TYR A 264 -20.81 -7.34 -7.58
CA TYR A 264 -19.50 -7.52 -6.94
C TYR A 264 -19.48 -7.30 -5.42
N ARG A 265 -20.55 -6.77 -4.82
CA ARG A 265 -20.56 -6.41 -3.38
C ARG A 265 -20.51 -7.67 -2.50
N TYR A 266 -19.77 -7.58 -1.39
CA TYR A 266 -19.64 -8.68 -0.44
C TYR A 266 -21.00 -9.18 0.07
N LYS A 267 -21.17 -10.49 0.05
CA LYS A 267 -22.28 -11.25 0.64
C LYS A 267 -21.65 -12.43 1.38
N GLU A 268 -22.23 -12.83 2.50
CA GLU A 268 -21.69 -13.94 3.29
C GLU A 268 -21.55 -15.21 2.43
N PRO A 269 -20.37 -15.86 2.41
CA PRO A 269 -20.15 -17.01 1.55
C PRO A 269 -20.98 -18.19 2.03
N SER A 270 -21.62 -18.89 1.09
CA SER A 270 -22.14 -20.24 1.37
C SER A 270 -21.00 -21.18 1.81
N GLU A 271 -21.34 -22.21 2.58
CA GLU A 271 -20.45 -23.15 3.31
C GLU A 271 -19.31 -23.79 2.48
N LYS A 272 -19.34 -23.64 1.16
CA LYS A 272 -18.39 -24.22 0.19
C LYS A 272 -17.08 -23.45 0.05
N LYS A 273 -16.99 -22.18 0.45
CA LYS A 273 -15.73 -21.40 0.41
C LYS A 273 -15.02 -21.42 1.76
N LYS A 274 -13.76 -21.86 1.78
CA LYS A 274 -12.87 -21.72 2.95
C LYS A 274 -12.32 -20.29 3.00
N PRO A 275 -12.53 -19.52 4.09
CA PRO A 275 -11.93 -18.19 4.22
C PRO A 275 -10.42 -18.30 4.43
N LEU A 276 -9.69 -17.23 4.10
CA LEU A 276 -8.31 -17.03 4.56
C LEU A 276 -8.34 -16.49 6.00
N ASN A 277 -7.34 -16.85 6.80
CA ASN A 277 -7.14 -16.23 8.11
C ASN A 277 -6.72 -14.76 7.91
N PRO A 278 -7.25 -13.80 8.70
CA PRO A 278 -6.77 -12.42 8.68
C PRO A 278 -5.27 -12.34 9.00
N ILE A 279 -4.54 -11.55 8.21
CA ILE A 279 -3.12 -11.25 8.41
C ILE A 279 -3.00 -9.78 8.80
N SER A 280 -2.13 -9.46 9.76
CA SER A 280 -1.80 -8.09 10.13
C SER A 280 -0.29 -7.93 10.26
N ILE A 281 0.24 -6.78 9.80
CA ILE A 281 1.60 -6.35 10.10
C ILE A 281 1.50 -5.45 11.34
N GLU A 282 2.23 -5.80 12.40
CA GLU A 282 2.27 -5.01 13.64
C GLU A 282 3.63 -4.34 13.79
N GLN A 283 3.62 -3.04 14.06
CA GLN A 283 4.81 -2.21 14.27
C GLN A 283 4.87 -1.76 15.75
N PRO A 284 5.56 -2.47 16.65
CA PRO A 284 5.44 -2.26 18.10
C PRO A 284 6.01 -0.93 18.62
N LYS A 285 6.70 -0.19 17.75
CA LYS A 285 7.31 1.12 18.02
C LYS A 285 6.66 2.24 17.19
N GLY A 286 5.55 1.95 16.50
CA GLY A 286 5.02 2.78 15.42
C GLY A 286 5.80 2.57 14.10
N PRO A 287 5.36 3.23 13.01
CA PRO A 287 6.07 3.19 11.73
C PRO A 287 7.43 3.90 11.80
N SER A 288 8.37 3.45 10.96
CA SER A 288 9.74 3.99 10.89
C SER A 288 9.87 5.23 10.00
N PHE A 289 8.77 5.73 9.42
CA PHE A 289 8.75 6.98 8.64
C PHE A 289 8.17 8.14 9.44
N ILE A 290 8.64 9.34 9.15
CA ILE A 290 8.13 10.60 9.68
C ILE A 290 7.62 11.43 8.50
N VAL A 291 6.47 12.08 8.66
CA VAL A 291 5.98 13.11 7.73
C VAL A 291 6.07 14.46 8.43
N GLU A 292 7.12 15.22 8.10
CA GLU A 292 7.29 16.60 8.57
C GLU A 292 6.38 17.54 7.77
N ASP A 293 5.78 18.49 8.49
CA ASP A 293 4.96 19.59 7.97
C ASP A 293 3.84 19.19 6.98
N GLY A 294 3.42 17.91 7.02
CA GLY A 294 2.37 17.32 6.18
C GLY A 294 2.84 16.71 4.86
N HIS A 295 3.98 17.13 4.31
CA HIS A 295 4.41 16.78 2.94
C HIS A 295 5.88 16.35 2.78
N THR A 296 6.75 16.50 3.78
CA THR A 296 8.15 16.04 3.69
C THR A 296 8.31 14.70 4.42
N VAL A 297 8.54 13.63 3.65
CA VAL A 297 8.70 12.27 4.18
C VAL A 297 10.18 11.97 4.41
N LYS A 298 10.48 11.43 5.60
CA LYS A 298 11.79 10.88 5.96
C LYS A 298 11.62 9.43 6.39
N TRP A 299 12.35 8.50 5.77
CA TRP A 299 12.24 7.06 6.06
C TRP A 299 13.56 6.34 5.77
N ALA A 300 14.07 5.59 6.74
CA ALA A 300 15.36 4.90 6.65
C ALA A 300 16.47 5.86 6.16
N ASN A 301 16.93 5.71 4.93
CA ASN A 301 17.93 6.55 4.26
C ASN A 301 17.36 7.45 3.14
N TRP A 302 16.04 7.68 3.11
CA TRP A 302 15.36 8.52 2.12
C TRP A 302 14.76 9.80 2.72
N GLU A 303 14.87 10.89 1.98
CA GLU A 303 14.11 12.12 2.20
C GLU A 303 13.47 12.57 0.87
N PHE A 304 12.17 12.90 0.88
CA PHE A 304 11.45 13.39 -0.31
C PHE A 304 10.23 14.23 0.07
N HIS A 305 9.77 15.08 -0.86
CA HIS A 305 8.49 15.77 -0.80
C HIS A 305 7.43 14.97 -1.57
N ILE A 306 6.18 14.97 -1.08
CA ILE A 306 5.03 14.28 -1.68
C ILE A 306 3.82 15.19 -1.66
N LYS A 307 3.05 15.24 -2.75
CA LYS A 307 1.79 16.00 -2.81
C LYS A 307 0.76 15.39 -3.74
N ALA A 308 -0.49 15.81 -3.51
CA ALA A 308 -1.57 15.68 -4.47
C ALA A 308 -1.48 16.79 -5.55
N ASP A 309 -1.81 16.45 -6.78
CA ASP A 309 -2.05 17.38 -7.90
C ASP A 309 -3.34 16.99 -8.64
N GLN A 310 -4.07 17.99 -9.15
CA GLN A 310 -5.40 17.79 -9.72
C GLN A 310 -5.38 16.94 -11.02
N ARG A 311 -4.32 17.04 -11.84
CA ARG A 311 -4.18 16.30 -13.11
C ARG A 311 -3.32 15.05 -12.94
N ALA A 312 -2.14 15.18 -12.32
CA ALA A 312 -1.18 14.08 -12.16
C ALA A 312 -1.55 13.07 -11.05
N GLY A 313 -2.39 13.48 -10.09
CA GLY A 313 -2.72 12.68 -8.92
C GLY A 313 -1.60 12.72 -7.89
N LEU A 314 -0.68 11.75 -7.92
CA LEU A 314 0.42 11.61 -6.97
C LEU A 314 1.73 12.12 -7.57
N VAL A 315 2.33 13.15 -6.93
CA VAL A 315 3.62 13.72 -7.31
C VAL A 315 4.65 13.50 -6.20
N ILE A 316 5.79 12.93 -6.56
CA ILE A 316 7.01 12.87 -5.74
C ILE A 316 7.95 14.00 -6.18
N SER A 317 8.66 14.63 -5.25
CA SER A 317 9.66 15.67 -5.57
C SER A 317 10.83 15.67 -4.59
N ARG A 318 11.97 16.25 -5.00
CA ARG A 318 13.23 16.32 -4.23
C ARG A 318 13.61 14.98 -3.59
N ALA A 319 13.56 13.89 -4.36
CA ALA A 319 13.94 12.57 -3.87
C ALA A 319 15.46 12.48 -3.71
N MET A 320 15.89 12.30 -2.46
CA MET A 320 17.28 12.27 -2.03
C MET A 320 17.53 11.01 -1.19
N VAL A 321 18.73 10.43 -1.30
CA VAL A 321 19.13 9.23 -0.56
C VAL A 321 20.45 9.46 0.19
N GLU A 322 20.50 9.08 1.46
CA GLU A 322 21.69 9.14 2.30
C GLU A 322 22.67 8.03 1.94
N ASP A 323 23.93 8.40 1.70
CA ASP A 323 25.04 7.48 1.50
C ASP A 323 25.57 6.96 2.84
N SER A 324 25.44 5.65 3.07
CA SER A 324 25.81 5.01 4.33
C SER A 324 27.32 4.90 4.58
N GLU A 325 28.19 5.24 3.62
CA GLU A 325 29.63 5.37 3.85
C GLU A 325 30.05 6.81 4.24
N SER A 326 29.29 7.85 3.88
CA SER A 326 29.66 9.26 4.11
C SER A 326 28.70 10.10 4.97
N GLY A 327 27.44 9.69 5.12
CA GLY A 327 26.37 10.52 5.71
C GLY A 327 25.94 11.69 4.81
N GLU A 328 26.28 11.66 3.53
CA GLU A 328 25.88 12.68 2.54
C GLU A 328 24.49 12.35 2.00
N LEU A 329 23.53 13.26 2.18
CA LEU A 329 22.22 13.19 1.55
C LEU A 329 22.33 13.67 0.09
N ARG A 330 22.14 12.78 -0.87
CA ARG A 330 22.48 12.99 -2.29
C ARG A 330 21.24 13.02 -3.17
N ASN A 331 21.17 13.99 -4.09
CA ASN A 331 20.08 14.13 -5.07
C ASN A 331 20.00 12.89 -5.99
N MET A 332 18.77 12.48 -6.32
CA MET A 332 18.48 11.37 -7.24
C MET A 332 17.41 11.73 -8.29
N MET A 333 16.32 12.41 -7.90
CA MET A 333 15.24 12.83 -8.82
C MET A 333 14.57 14.10 -8.29
N TYR A 334 14.44 15.14 -9.11
CA TYR A 334 13.79 16.39 -8.74
C TYR A 334 12.27 16.27 -8.67
N LYS A 335 11.65 15.61 -9.67
CA LYS A 335 10.18 15.49 -9.78
C LYS A 335 9.77 14.24 -10.54
N GLY A 336 8.85 13.45 -9.98
CA GLY A 336 8.35 12.20 -10.55
C GLY A 336 6.83 12.09 -10.44
N PHE A 337 6.15 11.86 -11.57
CA PHE A 337 4.69 11.67 -11.63
C PHE A 337 4.23 10.95 -12.91
N SER A 338 3.01 10.42 -12.90
CA SER A 338 2.28 9.96 -14.09
C SER A 338 1.79 11.18 -14.89
N SER A 339 2.39 11.41 -16.06
CA SER A 339 2.17 12.60 -16.89
C SER A 339 0.95 12.46 -17.80
N GLU A 340 0.75 11.29 -18.42
CA GLU A 340 -0.42 11.03 -19.24
C GLU A 340 -0.71 9.52 -19.34
N LEU A 341 -1.98 9.18 -19.60
CA LEU A 341 -2.41 7.82 -19.94
C LEU A 341 -2.91 7.77 -21.39
N PHE A 342 -2.97 6.58 -21.98
CA PHE A 342 -3.64 6.34 -23.25
C PHE A 342 -4.30 4.96 -23.26
N VAL A 343 -5.62 4.92 -23.52
CA VAL A 343 -6.46 3.73 -23.45
C VAL A 343 -7.26 3.56 -24.76
N PRO A 344 -6.64 3.03 -25.84
CA PRO A 344 -7.32 2.77 -27.10
C PRO A 344 -8.08 1.44 -27.07
N TYR A 345 -9.36 1.47 -27.45
CA TYR A 345 -10.14 0.26 -27.76
C TYR A 345 -10.06 -0.11 -29.24
N MET A 346 -9.93 -1.41 -29.52
CA MET A 346 -9.68 -1.96 -30.85
C MET A 346 -10.97 -2.38 -31.57
N ASP A 347 -12.02 -1.55 -31.48
CA ASP A 347 -13.33 -1.80 -32.13
C ASP A 347 -13.77 -0.60 -32.98
N PRO A 348 -13.87 -0.76 -34.32
CA PRO A 348 -14.13 0.35 -35.25
C PRO A 348 -15.62 0.67 -35.46
N ASP A 349 -16.55 0.09 -34.66
CA ASP A 349 -17.97 0.46 -34.74
C ASP A 349 -18.18 1.95 -34.41
N GLU A 350 -19.24 2.57 -34.96
CA GLU A 350 -19.58 3.98 -34.71
C GLU A 350 -19.73 4.31 -33.20
N ASN A 351 -20.07 3.32 -32.38
CA ASN A 351 -20.24 3.43 -30.94
C ASN A 351 -18.96 3.10 -30.14
N TRP A 352 -17.85 2.81 -30.81
CA TRP A 352 -16.61 2.32 -30.18
C TRP A 352 -15.33 3.00 -30.68
N TYR A 353 -15.23 3.36 -31.97
CA TYR A 353 -13.99 3.87 -32.59
C TYR A 353 -13.34 5.08 -31.87
N PHE A 354 -14.15 5.86 -31.16
CA PHE A 354 -13.74 7.08 -30.46
C PHE A 354 -13.21 6.84 -29.04
N LYS A 355 -13.32 5.62 -28.50
CA LYS A 355 -12.90 5.27 -27.14
C LYS A 355 -11.37 5.14 -27.10
N THR A 356 -10.70 6.28 -27.00
CA THR A 356 -9.24 6.42 -27.05
C THR A 356 -8.77 7.40 -25.97
N TYR A 357 -9.14 7.07 -24.72
CA TYR A 357 -9.10 7.98 -23.59
C TYR A 357 -7.68 8.40 -23.21
N MET A 358 -7.53 9.65 -22.76
CA MET A 358 -6.28 10.19 -22.21
C MET A 358 -6.52 10.63 -20.77
N ASP A 359 -6.52 9.66 -19.85
CA ASP A 359 -7.23 9.76 -18.57
C ASP A 359 -6.80 10.96 -17.70
N ALA A 360 -5.50 11.31 -17.68
CA ALA A 360 -5.02 12.46 -16.91
C ALA A 360 -5.42 13.77 -17.61
N GLY A 361 -5.21 13.88 -18.91
CA GLY A 361 -5.54 15.07 -19.69
C GLY A 361 -7.04 15.38 -19.81
N GLU A 362 -7.87 14.34 -19.90
CA GLU A 362 -9.30 14.46 -20.19
C GLU A 362 -10.19 14.48 -18.93
N TYR A 363 -9.85 13.71 -17.89
CA TYR A 363 -10.63 13.63 -16.64
C TYR A 363 -9.85 14.02 -15.38
N GLY A 364 -8.52 13.82 -15.35
CA GLY A 364 -7.63 14.17 -14.24
C GLY A 364 -7.53 13.07 -13.18
N LEU A 365 -6.30 12.57 -12.96
CA LEU A 365 -6.05 11.49 -11.98
C LEU A 365 -6.27 11.94 -10.53
N GLY A 366 -6.10 13.23 -10.22
CA GLY A 366 -6.29 13.74 -8.87
C GLY A 366 -7.76 13.77 -8.45
N VAL A 367 -8.64 14.26 -9.31
CA VAL A 367 -10.09 14.33 -9.02
C VAL A 367 -10.79 12.97 -9.13
N THR A 368 -10.20 12.02 -9.87
CA THR A 368 -10.66 10.62 -9.94
C THR A 368 -10.02 9.73 -8.86
N ALA A 369 -9.06 10.23 -8.07
CA ALA A 369 -8.48 9.49 -6.94
C ALA A 369 -9.42 9.48 -5.72
N LEU A 370 -10.30 8.48 -5.66
CA LEU A 370 -11.32 8.35 -4.62
C LEU A 370 -10.71 7.96 -3.25
N PRO A 371 -11.41 8.23 -2.13
CA PRO A 371 -10.88 7.97 -0.78
C PRO A 371 -10.50 6.51 -0.54
N LEU A 372 -9.21 6.25 -0.29
CA LEU A 372 -8.67 4.90 -0.08
C LEU A 372 -9.32 4.21 1.13
N VAL A 373 -9.80 2.98 0.94
CA VAL A 373 -10.54 2.19 1.94
C VAL A 373 -9.57 1.58 2.97
N PRO A 374 -9.63 1.99 4.25
CA PRO A 374 -8.68 1.50 5.25
C PRO A 374 -8.76 -0.01 5.47
N LEU A 375 -7.60 -0.61 5.78
CA LEU A 375 -7.36 -2.05 5.94
C LEU A 375 -7.55 -2.90 4.66
N ASN A 376 -8.01 -2.30 3.55
CA ASN A 376 -8.23 -2.99 2.28
C ASN A 376 -7.25 -2.47 1.22
N ASP A 377 -7.27 -1.17 0.94
CA ASP A 377 -6.35 -0.53 -0.01
C ASP A 377 -5.01 -0.18 0.63
N CYS A 378 -5.00 0.13 1.94
CA CYS A 378 -3.80 0.41 2.72
C CYS A 378 -3.86 -0.33 4.07
N PRO A 379 -2.72 -0.83 4.59
CA PRO A 379 -2.68 -1.65 5.80
C PRO A 379 -2.96 -0.84 7.09
N ARG A 380 -2.87 -1.53 8.23
CA ARG A 380 -2.80 -0.86 9.54
C ARG A 380 -1.54 0.02 9.61
N TYR A 381 -1.63 1.11 10.38
CA TYR A 381 -0.57 2.11 10.57
C TYR A 381 -0.19 2.92 9.31
N SER A 382 -1.00 2.89 8.25
CA SER A 382 -0.89 3.87 7.16
C SER A 382 -1.17 5.29 7.65
N TYR A 383 -0.32 6.23 7.23
CA TYR A 383 -0.62 7.66 7.26
C TYR A 383 -1.40 8.01 5.98
N TYR A 384 -2.35 8.94 6.06
CA TYR A 384 -3.18 9.35 4.93
C TYR A 384 -3.01 10.85 4.65
N MET A 385 -3.14 11.22 3.38
CA MET A 385 -3.08 12.60 2.91
C MET A 385 -4.30 12.91 2.06
N ASP A 386 -4.79 14.13 2.20
CA ASP A 386 -5.93 14.66 1.45
C ASP A 386 -5.46 15.52 0.27
N GLY A 387 -6.17 15.46 -0.86
CA GLY A 387 -6.03 16.43 -1.94
C GLY A 387 -6.84 17.71 -1.67
N ILE A 388 -6.40 18.85 -2.18
CA ILE A 388 -7.17 20.10 -2.18
C ILE A 388 -7.26 20.61 -3.62
N PHE A 389 -8.47 20.63 -4.17
CA PHE A 389 -8.76 20.91 -5.58
C PHE A 389 -9.90 21.92 -5.73
N VAL A 390 -10.20 22.36 -6.96
CA VAL A 390 -11.31 23.31 -7.23
C VAL A 390 -12.47 22.68 -8.01
N ALA A 391 -13.70 23.04 -7.63
CA ALA A 391 -14.90 22.81 -8.44
C ALA A 391 -15.01 23.86 -9.58
N ALA A 392 -15.98 23.72 -10.49
CA ALA A 392 -16.09 24.62 -11.65
C ALA A 392 -16.36 26.09 -11.27
N ASP A 393 -16.96 26.38 -10.12
CA ASP A 393 -17.11 27.77 -9.60
C ASP A 393 -15.86 28.28 -8.84
N GLY A 394 -14.76 27.53 -8.94
CA GLY A 394 -13.47 27.77 -8.32
C GLY A 394 -13.40 27.44 -6.83
N LYS A 395 -14.51 27.09 -6.15
CA LYS A 395 -14.45 26.82 -4.70
C LYS A 395 -13.51 25.64 -4.40
N PRO A 396 -12.66 25.73 -3.36
CA PRO A 396 -11.87 24.61 -2.93
C PRO A 396 -12.75 23.51 -2.32
N PHE A 397 -12.45 22.26 -2.66
CA PHE A 397 -12.94 21.06 -1.98
C PHE A 397 -11.77 20.17 -1.54
N VAL A 398 -12.04 19.24 -0.63
CA VAL A 398 -11.04 18.33 -0.05
C VAL A 398 -11.33 16.91 -0.51
N GLN A 399 -10.35 16.28 -1.15
CA GLN A 399 -10.38 14.88 -1.56
C GLN A 399 -9.73 14.03 -0.45
N SER A 400 -10.54 13.55 0.50
CA SER A 400 -10.06 12.91 1.71
C SER A 400 -9.39 11.55 1.46
N ASN A 401 -8.32 11.20 2.19
CA ASN A 401 -7.61 9.91 2.09
C ASN A 401 -7.17 9.54 0.67
N MET A 402 -6.83 10.52 -0.17
CA MET A 402 -6.46 10.34 -1.58
C MET A 402 -5.15 9.56 -1.75
N ILE A 403 -4.18 9.80 -0.86
CA ILE A 403 -2.87 9.15 -0.85
C ILE A 403 -2.65 8.50 0.51
N CYS A 404 -1.99 7.34 0.55
CA CYS A 404 -1.54 6.71 1.80
C CYS A 404 -0.05 6.33 1.77
N LEU A 405 0.61 6.45 2.92
CA LEU A 405 2.01 6.10 3.16
C LEU A 405 2.10 4.95 4.17
N PHE A 406 2.82 3.88 3.84
CA PHE A 406 3.00 2.74 4.73
C PHE A 406 4.28 1.94 4.50
N GLU A 407 4.77 1.28 5.55
CA GLU A 407 5.84 0.29 5.42
C GLU A 407 5.27 -1.07 5.05
N ARG A 408 5.89 -1.75 4.08
CA ARG A 408 5.49 -3.09 3.64
C ARG A 408 6.62 -4.09 3.91
N TYR A 409 6.26 -5.18 4.58
CA TYR A 409 7.13 -6.34 4.81
C TYR A 409 6.38 -7.61 4.36
N ALA A 410 6.84 -8.21 3.26
CA ALA A 410 6.21 -9.41 2.67
C ALA A 410 7.01 -10.71 2.91
N GLY A 411 8.03 -10.67 3.78
CA GLY A 411 9.01 -11.75 3.92
C GLY A 411 10.13 -11.74 2.86
N ASP A 412 10.17 -10.73 2.00
CA ASP A 412 11.22 -10.53 1.01
C ASP A 412 12.63 -10.45 1.65
N ILE A 413 13.62 -10.92 0.90
CA ILE A 413 15.03 -10.91 1.30
C ILE A 413 15.75 -9.76 0.60
N SER A 414 16.43 -8.90 1.36
CA SER A 414 17.17 -7.76 0.81
C SER A 414 18.54 -8.19 0.27
N TRP A 415 19.27 -8.99 1.05
CA TRP A 415 20.38 -9.81 0.57
C TRP A 415 20.58 -11.02 1.47
N ARG A 416 21.23 -12.08 0.95
CA ARG A 416 21.67 -13.23 1.74
C ARG A 416 22.88 -13.92 1.14
N HIS A 417 23.65 -14.60 2.00
CA HIS A 417 24.68 -15.55 1.59
C HIS A 417 24.74 -16.76 2.54
N SER A 418 25.32 -17.86 2.10
CA SER A 418 25.63 -19.01 2.96
C SER A 418 26.86 -19.67 2.36
N GLU A 419 27.96 -19.58 3.09
CA GLU A 419 29.26 -20.09 2.63
C GLU A 419 29.22 -21.63 2.61
N LEU A 420 29.91 -22.23 1.65
CA LEU A 420 30.07 -23.68 1.60
C LEU A 420 30.97 -24.15 2.75
N PRO A 421 30.84 -25.40 3.23
CA PRO A 421 31.55 -25.87 4.42
C PRO A 421 33.07 -26.04 4.21
N LEU A 422 33.78 -24.92 4.25
CA LEU A 422 35.20 -24.84 4.52
C LEU A 422 35.45 -25.20 5.99
N ILE A 423 36.52 -25.93 6.27
CA ILE A 423 36.80 -26.46 7.62
C ILE A 423 36.96 -25.29 8.60
N GLY A 424 36.05 -25.20 9.58
CA GLY A 424 36.01 -24.13 10.59
C GLY A 424 35.16 -22.89 10.23
N PHE A 425 34.61 -22.80 9.02
CA PHE A 425 33.82 -21.63 8.58
C PHE A 425 32.36 -22.03 8.28
N GLN A 426 31.46 -21.74 9.23
CA GLN A 426 30.01 -21.89 9.06
C GLN A 426 29.34 -20.50 9.03
N ILE A 427 29.42 -19.80 7.90
CA ILE A 427 28.86 -18.45 7.75
C ILE A 427 27.52 -18.51 7.01
N ARG A 428 26.45 -17.99 7.62
CA ARG A 428 25.13 -17.84 7.01
C ARG A 428 24.50 -16.52 7.42
N GLU A 429 24.33 -15.63 6.46
CA GLU A 429 23.82 -14.27 6.67
C GLU A 429 22.60 -14.00 5.78
N ALA A 430 21.63 -13.27 6.30
CA ALA A 430 20.48 -12.76 5.54
C ALA A 430 19.96 -11.47 6.17
N ARG A 431 19.38 -10.58 5.35
CA ARG A 431 18.69 -9.36 5.80
C ARG A 431 17.28 -9.30 5.23
N PRO A 432 16.26 -8.99 6.06
CA PRO A 432 14.89 -8.78 5.59
C PRO A 432 14.80 -7.52 4.72
N LYS A 433 13.82 -7.47 3.82
CA LYS A 433 13.51 -6.29 3.01
C LYS A 433 12.21 -5.64 3.47
N VAL A 434 12.30 -4.38 3.85
CA VAL A 434 11.15 -3.48 4.08
C VAL A 434 11.17 -2.41 3.00
N THR A 435 10.00 -2.01 2.52
CA THR A 435 9.84 -0.94 1.53
C THR A 435 8.78 0.04 2.00
N LEU A 436 9.06 1.35 1.97
CA LEU A 436 8.01 2.36 2.11
C LEU A 436 7.23 2.42 0.79
N VAL A 437 5.90 2.48 0.88
CA VAL A 437 5.01 2.64 -0.27
C VAL A 437 4.20 3.91 -0.09
N ALA A 438 4.25 4.80 -1.08
CA ALA A 438 3.26 5.85 -1.29
C ALA A 438 2.26 5.35 -2.34
N ARG A 439 0.97 5.28 -1.98
CA ARG A 439 -0.09 4.71 -2.80
C ARG A 439 -1.20 5.72 -3.09
N MET A 440 -1.71 5.69 -4.30
CA MET A 440 -2.95 6.33 -4.75
C MET A 440 -3.77 5.32 -5.56
N ALA A 441 -5.10 5.41 -5.54
CA ALA A 441 -5.98 4.66 -6.44
C ALA A 441 -6.92 5.63 -7.17
N ALA A 442 -6.97 5.58 -8.49
CA ALA A 442 -7.79 6.46 -9.33
C ALA A 442 -8.82 5.66 -10.14
N SER A 443 -10.10 6.00 -9.96
CA SER A 443 -11.25 5.32 -10.57
C SER A 443 -11.76 6.13 -11.77
N VAL A 444 -11.28 5.81 -12.97
CA VAL A 444 -11.62 6.54 -14.21
C VAL A 444 -12.73 5.78 -14.94
N GLY A 445 -13.97 6.17 -14.67
CA GLY A 445 -15.16 5.55 -15.26
C GLY A 445 -15.34 4.10 -14.78
N ASN A 446 -14.85 3.16 -15.57
CA ASN A 446 -14.91 1.71 -15.29
C ASN A 446 -13.59 1.14 -14.74
N TYR A 447 -12.43 1.79 -14.94
CA TYR A 447 -11.13 1.25 -14.49
C TYR A 447 -10.69 1.80 -13.14
N ASP A 448 -10.01 0.96 -12.37
CA ASP A 448 -9.29 1.34 -11.16
C ASP A 448 -7.77 1.20 -11.36
N TYR A 449 -7.06 2.32 -11.29
CA TYR A 449 -5.61 2.41 -11.43
C TYR A 449 -4.93 2.58 -10.06
N ILE A 450 -4.17 1.58 -9.63
CA ILE A 450 -3.45 1.58 -8.35
C ILE A 450 -1.99 1.96 -8.59
N PHE A 451 -1.60 3.17 -8.22
CA PHE A 451 -0.24 3.69 -8.35
C PHE A 451 0.53 3.50 -7.05
N ASP A 452 1.59 2.67 -7.08
CA ASP A 452 2.52 2.42 -5.98
C ASP A 452 3.90 3.06 -6.33
N TRP A 453 4.36 4.03 -5.54
CA TRP A 453 5.77 4.47 -5.50
C TRP A 453 6.45 3.80 -4.31
N GLU A 454 7.34 2.83 -4.58
CA GLU A 454 7.99 2.01 -3.56
C GLU A 454 9.46 2.41 -3.38
N PHE A 455 9.80 2.99 -2.23
CA PHE A 455 11.17 3.33 -1.84
C PHE A 455 11.82 2.17 -1.09
N GLN A 456 13.08 1.89 -1.40
CA GLN A 456 13.79 0.69 -0.91
C GLN A 456 15.15 1.09 -0.35
N THR A 457 15.57 0.45 0.74
CA THR A 457 16.79 0.83 1.48
C THR A 457 18.08 0.65 0.66
N ASP A 458 18.08 -0.20 -0.38
CA ASP A 458 19.20 -0.35 -1.32
C ASP A 458 19.34 0.81 -2.32
N GLY A 459 18.57 1.89 -2.14
CA GLY A 459 18.51 3.05 -3.02
C GLY A 459 17.62 2.85 -4.24
N LEU A 460 16.89 1.75 -4.36
CA LEU A 460 15.97 1.53 -5.48
C LEU A 460 14.63 2.26 -5.25
N ILE A 461 14.12 2.94 -6.29
CA ILE A 461 12.70 3.33 -6.38
C ILE A 461 12.03 2.39 -7.39
N ARG A 462 10.92 1.76 -7.02
CA ARG A 462 10.07 1.00 -7.93
C ARG A 462 8.76 1.74 -8.14
N ILE A 463 8.40 1.95 -9.40
CA ILE A 463 7.14 2.57 -9.78
C ILE A 463 6.27 1.47 -10.39
N LYS A 464 5.11 1.24 -9.80
CA LYS A 464 4.21 0.13 -10.14
C LYS A 464 2.79 0.64 -10.38
N VAL A 465 2.16 0.11 -11.42
CA VAL A 465 0.75 0.32 -11.72
C VAL A 465 0.02 -1.02 -11.65
N GLY A 466 -1.05 -1.06 -10.86
CA GLY A 466 -2.08 -2.10 -10.91
C GLY A 466 -3.29 -1.62 -11.70
N LEU A 467 -3.85 -2.50 -12.51
CA LEU A 467 -5.09 -2.32 -13.26
C LEU A 467 -6.15 -3.22 -12.63
N SER A 468 -7.33 -2.69 -12.34
CA SER A 468 -8.50 -3.41 -11.84
C SER A 468 -9.77 -2.67 -12.26
N GLY A 469 -10.87 -2.86 -11.55
CA GLY A 469 -12.18 -2.32 -11.91
C GLY A 469 -12.92 -3.22 -12.89
N MET A 470 -13.77 -2.65 -13.74
CA MET A 470 -14.72 -3.36 -14.59
C MET A 470 -14.32 -3.23 -16.06
N LEU A 471 -14.54 -4.28 -16.86
CA LEU A 471 -14.40 -4.19 -18.30
C LEU A 471 -15.42 -3.19 -18.89
N MET A 472 -15.00 -2.36 -19.84
CA MET A 472 -15.94 -1.74 -20.79
C MET A 472 -16.33 -2.81 -21.82
N VAL A 473 -17.59 -3.23 -21.82
CA VAL A 473 -18.06 -4.38 -22.61
C VAL A 473 -19.04 -3.99 -23.71
N LYS A 474 -19.02 -4.76 -24.80
CA LYS A 474 -19.91 -4.62 -25.95
C LYS A 474 -21.04 -5.64 -25.88
N GLY A 475 -22.27 -5.17 -26.04
CA GLY A 475 -23.44 -6.04 -26.15
C GLY A 475 -23.47 -6.79 -27.49
N THR A 476 -24.05 -7.98 -27.52
CA THR A 476 -24.17 -8.78 -28.75
C THR A 476 -25.43 -9.64 -28.76
N PRO A 477 -26.11 -9.83 -29.92
CA PRO A 477 -27.27 -10.70 -30.03
C PRO A 477 -26.95 -12.19 -29.77
N HIS A 478 -25.67 -12.56 -29.76
CA HIS A 478 -25.22 -13.93 -29.52
C HIS A 478 -24.97 -14.19 -28.03
N GLU A 479 -25.47 -15.30 -27.50
CA GLU A 479 -25.20 -15.73 -26.12
C GLU A 479 -23.82 -16.41 -25.97
N ASN A 480 -23.22 -16.92 -27.04
CA ASN A 480 -21.89 -17.55 -27.03
C ASN A 480 -21.33 -17.77 -28.44
N MET A 481 -20.04 -18.11 -28.52
CA MET A 481 -19.28 -18.32 -29.76
C MET A 481 -19.93 -19.30 -30.76
N ASN A 482 -20.67 -20.32 -30.30
CA ASN A 482 -21.32 -21.29 -31.21
C ASN A 482 -22.50 -20.67 -32.01
N GLN A 483 -22.96 -19.47 -31.63
CA GLN A 483 -24.01 -18.74 -32.34
C GLN A 483 -23.43 -17.71 -33.33
N VAL A 484 -22.13 -17.40 -33.27
CA VAL A 484 -21.45 -16.51 -34.23
C VAL A 484 -21.12 -17.29 -35.50
N PRO A 485 -21.55 -16.84 -36.70
CA PRO A 485 -21.19 -17.51 -37.95
C PRO A 485 -19.67 -17.53 -38.16
N HIS A 486 -19.10 -18.66 -38.59
CA HIS A 486 -17.64 -18.85 -38.66
C HIS A 486 -16.87 -17.76 -39.43
N HIS A 487 -17.46 -17.14 -40.46
CA HIS A 487 -16.83 -16.06 -41.22
C HIS A 487 -16.78 -14.71 -40.46
N HIS A 488 -17.59 -14.53 -39.42
CA HIS A 488 -17.58 -13.37 -38.53
C HIS A 488 -16.77 -13.62 -37.25
N GLN A 489 -16.23 -14.83 -37.03
CA GLN A 489 -15.42 -15.14 -35.84
C GLN A 489 -14.05 -14.45 -35.89
N ASP A 490 -13.43 -14.36 -37.06
CA ASP A 490 -12.18 -13.62 -37.29
C ASP A 490 -12.37 -12.09 -37.31
N GLU A 491 -13.63 -11.61 -37.37
CA GLU A 491 -14.00 -10.19 -37.30
C GLU A 491 -14.31 -9.72 -35.87
N MET A 492 -14.19 -10.61 -34.87
CA MET A 492 -14.47 -10.27 -33.47
C MET A 492 -13.37 -9.41 -32.83
N THR A 493 -13.78 -8.25 -32.32
CA THR A 493 -12.95 -7.24 -31.64
C THR A 493 -12.66 -7.56 -30.17
N GLY A 494 -12.98 -8.77 -29.70
CA GLY A 494 -12.96 -9.12 -28.29
C GLY A 494 -13.41 -10.55 -27.99
N THR A 495 -13.34 -10.93 -26.72
CA THR A 495 -13.68 -12.27 -26.23
C THR A 495 -15.07 -12.28 -25.58
N PHE A 496 -15.84 -13.36 -25.74
CA PHE A 496 -17.04 -13.56 -24.91
C PHE A 496 -16.64 -13.75 -23.44
N VAL A 497 -17.13 -12.89 -22.57
CA VAL A 497 -16.88 -12.98 -21.11
C VAL A 497 -18.12 -13.51 -20.36
N SER A 498 -19.32 -13.18 -20.84
CA SER A 498 -20.61 -13.73 -20.40
C SER A 498 -21.62 -13.70 -21.55
N GLU A 499 -22.81 -14.27 -21.36
CA GLU A 499 -23.87 -14.35 -22.35
C GLU A 499 -24.33 -12.95 -22.79
N ASN A 500 -24.29 -12.69 -24.09
CA ASN A 500 -24.52 -11.37 -24.71
C ASN A 500 -23.45 -10.31 -24.42
N VAL A 501 -22.29 -10.68 -23.86
CA VAL A 501 -21.22 -9.75 -23.43
C VAL A 501 -19.86 -10.08 -24.04
N ILE A 502 -19.31 -9.15 -24.82
CA ILE A 502 -17.93 -9.19 -25.35
C ILE A 502 -17.05 -8.21 -24.57
N GLY A 503 -15.94 -8.69 -24.03
CA GLY A 503 -14.84 -7.85 -23.55
C GLY A 503 -13.95 -7.44 -24.74
N VAL A 504 -14.01 -6.18 -25.13
CA VAL A 504 -13.30 -5.62 -26.30
C VAL A 504 -11.81 -5.50 -26.01
N VAL A 505 -10.95 -5.85 -26.98
CA VAL A 505 -9.48 -5.70 -26.87
C VAL A 505 -9.11 -4.23 -26.76
N HIS A 506 -8.18 -3.91 -25.86
CA HIS A 506 -7.70 -2.56 -25.62
C HIS A 506 -6.29 -2.58 -25.03
N ASP A 507 -5.61 -1.44 -25.08
CA ASP A 507 -4.32 -1.26 -24.42
C ASP A 507 -4.44 -0.29 -23.24
N HIS A 508 -3.47 -0.33 -22.32
CA HIS A 508 -3.23 0.74 -21.35
C HIS A 508 -1.76 1.16 -21.43
N PHE A 509 -1.51 2.42 -21.77
CA PHE A 509 -0.19 3.04 -21.69
C PHE A 509 -0.18 4.14 -20.63
N ILE A 510 0.86 4.19 -19.81
CA ILE A 510 1.05 5.16 -18.73
C ILE A 510 2.45 5.76 -18.87
N THR A 511 2.53 7.05 -19.19
CA THR A 511 3.80 7.75 -19.41
C THR A 511 4.18 8.57 -18.19
N PHE A 512 5.34 8.29 -17.62
CA PHE A 512 5.89 8.97 -16.44
C PHE A 512 6.88 10.06 -16.86
N HIS A 513 6.75 11.23 -16.22
CA HIS A 513 7.74 12.31 -16.25
C HIS A 513 8.69 12.13 -15.07
N LEU A 514 9.99 11.97 -15.33
CA LEU A 514 11.03 11.69 -14.34
C LEU A 514 12.18 12.67 -14.54
N ASP A 515 12.18 13.74 -13.75
CA ASP A 515 13.20 14.80 -13.76
C ASP A 515 14.41 14.36 -12.93
N MET A 516 15.55 14.04 -13.57
CA MET A 516 16.62 13.23 -12.99
C MET A 516 17.84 14.09 -12.57
N ASP A 517 17.97 14.32 -11.26
CA ASP A 517 19.05 15.11 -10.66
C ASP A 517 20.07 14.19 -9.95
N ILE A 518 20.95 13.51 -10.69
CA ILE A 518 22.00 12.69 -10.07
C ILE A 518 23.15 13.58 -9.57
N ASP A 519 23.41 13.57 -8.26
CA ASP A 519 24.62 14.11 -7.60
C ASP A 519 25.00 15.57 -7.93
N ASP A 520 24.02 16.39 -8.31
CA ASP A 520 24.20 17.80 -8.67
C ASP A 520 22.94 18.59 -8.29
N ASP A 521 23.04 19.92 -8.26
CA ASP A 521 21.88 20.82 -8.22
C ASP A 521 21.29 20.96 -9.63
N GLY A 522 20.99 19.82 -10.27
CA GLY A 522 20.21 19.69 -11.50
C GLY A 522 20.80 20.30 -12.77
N SER A 523 22.11 20.23 -13.02
CA SER A 523 22.71 20.89 -14.22
C SER A 523 23.66 20.04 -15.07
N ASN A 524 24.17 18.89 -14.58
CA ASN A 524 25.18 18.08 -15.28
C ASN A 524 24.83 16.59 -15.36
N ASN A 525 23.76 16.22 -16.07
CA ASN A 525 23.36 14.82 -16.27
C ASN A 525 23.41 14.41 -17.76
N SER A 526 23.55 13.10 -18.01
CA SER A 526 23.64 12.53 -19.36
C SER A 526 22.95 11.16 -19.45
N PHE A 527 22.18 10.93 -20.51
CA PHE A 527 21.63 9.61 -20.82
C PHE A 527 22.63 8.73 -21.58
N VAL A 528 22.75 7.46 -21.18
CA VAL A 528 23.70 6.49 -21.75
C VAL A 528 23.01 5.16 -22.03
N LYS A 529 23.01 4.78 -23.32
CA LYS A 529 22.61 3.44 -23.78
C LYS A 529 23.81 2.51 -23.64
N VAL A 530 23.65 1.41 -22.91
CA VAL A 530 24.69 0.40 -22.64
C VAL A 530 24.33 -0.90 -23.34
N ASN A 531 24.63 -0.95 -24.64
CA ASN A 531 24.26 -2.06 -25.51
C ASN A 531 25.07 -3.32 -25.16
N LEU A 532 24.39 -4.46 -25.02
CA LEU A 532 25.00 -5.76 -24.73
C LEU A 532 25.20 -6.54 -26.04
N VAL A 533 26.42 -6.52 -26.56
CA VAL A 533 26.74 -7.02 -27.90
C VAL A 533 27.46 -8.37 -27.84
N LYS A 534 27.04 -9.32 -28.68
CA LYS A 534 27.78 -10.58 -28.90
C LYS A 534 28.99 -10.33 -29.78
N GLU A 535 30.16 -10.74 -29.29
CA GLU A 535 31.43 -10.73 -30.02
C GLU A 535 31.88 -12.18 -30.28
N GLU A 536 32.35 -12.47 -31.49
CA GLU A 536 32.94 -13.78 -31.84
C GLU A 536 34.46 -13.76 -31.57
N ASN A 537 35.02 -14.90 -31.17
CA ASN A 537 36.45 -15.07 -30.97
C ASN A 537 37.15 -15.44 -32.28
N LEU A 538 38.36 -14.93 -32.46
CA LEU A 538 39.25 -15.34 -33.54
C LEU A 538 39.63 -16.83 -33.39
N THR A 539 39.55 -17.57 -34.49
CA THR A 539 39.90 -18.99 -34.57
C THR A 539 41.24 -19.30 -33.90
N GLY A 540 41.25 -20.28 -32.99
CA GLY A 540 42.45 -20.69 -32.26
C GLY A 540 42.82 -19.85 -31.03
N LYS A 541 42.23 -18.66 -30.81
CA LYS A 541 42.50 -17.86 -29.58
C LYS A 541 41.73 -18.33 -28.35
N SER A 542 40.63 -19.07 -28.52
CA SER A 542 39.83 -19.61 -27.41
C SER A 542 39.03 -20.84 -27.86
N PRO A 543 38.78 -21.83 -26.99
CA PRO A 543 37.79 -22.88 -27.25
C PRO A 543 36.34 -22.36 -27.22
N ARG A 544 36.11 -21.17 -26.64
CA ARG A 544 34.81 -20.47 -26.70
C ARG A 544 34.64 -19.80 -28.06
N LYS A 545 33.54 -20.11 -28.77
CA LYS A 545 33.20 -19.44 -30.04
C LYS A 545 32.89 -17.95 -29.84
N SER A 546 32.07 -17.60 -28.86
CA SER A 546 31.62 -16.23 -28.62
C SER A 546 31.56 -15.84 -27.13
N TYR A 547 31.44 -14.54 -26.88
CA TYR A 547 31.24 -13.90 -25.58
C TYR A 547 30.36 -12.64 -25.72
N LEU A 548 30.00 -12.02 -24.60
CA LEU A 548 29.24 -10.76 -24.58
C LEU A 548 30.14 -9.61 -24.12
N LYS A 549 29.95 -8.43 -24.68
CA LYS A 549 30.66 -7.19 -24.35
C LYS A 549 29.70 -6.01 -24.34
N THR A 550 29.83 -5.12 -23.36
CA THR A 550 29.07 -3.87 -23.34
C THR A 550 29.72 -2.79 -24.22
N LYS A 551 28.88 -2.01 -24.92
CA LYS A 551 29.28 -0.82 -25.67
C LYS A 551 28.42 0.35 -25.18
N ARG A 552 29.05 1.37 -24.58
CA ARG A 552 28.36 2.55 -24.05
C ARG A 552 28.26 3.63 -25.14
N HIS A 553 27.09 4.23 -25.27
CA HIS A 553 26.80 5.36 -26.15
C HIS A 553 26.08 6.43 -25.33
N VAL A 554 26.74 7.56 -25.09
CA VAL A 554 26.10 8.76 -24.53
C VAL A 554 25.19 9.33 -25.61
N ALA A 555 23.91 9.55 -25.30
CA ALA A 555 22.97 10.22 -26.20
C ALA A 555 23.28 11.73 -26.19
N LYS A 556 23.34 12.36 -27.37
CA LYS A 556 23.75 13.77 -27.50
C LYS A 556 22.57 14.69 -27.76
N THR A 557 21.55 14.20 -28.45
CA THR A 557 20.31 14.93 -28.76
C THR A 557 19.07 14.09 -28.48
N GLU A 558 17.90 14.72 -28.39
CA GLU A 558 16.62 14.05 -28.07
C GLU A 558 16.36 12.81 -28.95
N LYS A 559 16.67 12.87 -30.25
CA LYS A 559 16.52 11.74 -31.18
C LYS A 559 17.54 10.60 -30.95
N ASP A 560 18.66 10.86 -30.29
CA ASP A 560 19.54 9.78 -29.81
C ASP A 560 18.92 9.01 -28.62
N ALA A 561 18.00 9.63 -27.87
CA ALA A 561 17.40 9.06 -26.67
C ALA A 561 15.97 8.50 -26.87
N GLN A 562 15.42 8.57 -28.08
CA GLN A 562 14.22 7.81 -28.45
C GLN A 562 14.56 6.31 -28.48
N VAL A 563 13.92 5.52 -27.61
CA VAL A 563 14.15 4.07 -27.49
C VAL A 563 12.86 3.29 -27.70
N LYS A 564 12.87 2.42 -28.73
CA LYS A 564 11.97 1.26 -28.83
C LYS A 564 12.69 0.05 -28.22
N LEU A 565 12.07 -0.61 -27.23
CA LEU A 565 12.68 -1.75 -26.54
C LEU A 565 12.81 -2.98 -27.46
N LYS A 566 13.88 -3.76 -27.27
CA LYS A 566 14.20 -4.93 -28.10
C LYS A 566 14.74 -6.08 -27.27
N LEU A 567 14.11 -7.25 -27.39
CA LEU A 567 14.54 -8.48 -26.71
C LEU A 567 15.88 -9.03 -27.24
N TYR A 568 16.14 -8.91 -28.55
CA TYR A 568 17.32 -9.47 -29.22
C TYR A 568 18.47 -8.46 -29.45
N ASP A 569 18.24 -7.17 -29.23
CA ASP A 569 19.29 -6.12 -29.14
C ASP A 569 19.31 -5.50 -27.71
N PRO A 570 19.50 -6.29 -26.64
CA PRO A 570 19.33 -5.81 -25.27
C PRO A 570 20.33 -4.70 -24.88
N SER A 571 19.86 -3.73 -24.12
CA SER A 571 20.64 -2.60 -23.61
C SER A 571 20.20 -2.23 -22.19
N GLU A 572 21.10 -1.69 -21.37
CA GLU A 572 20.70 -0.94 -20.17
C GLU A 572 20.61 0.56 -20.47
N PHE A 573 19.77 1.28 -19.72
CA PHE A 573 19.48 2.70 -19.92
C PHE A 573 19.85 3.46 -18.65
N HIS A 574 21.01 4.13 -18.66
CA HIS A 574 21.57 4.81 -17.48
C HIS A 574 21.38 6.32 -17.62
N VAL A 575 20.97 7.00 -16.56
CA VAL A 575 21.20 8.44 -16.37
C VAL A 575 22.37 8.58 -15.41
N ILE A 576 23.41 9.31 -15.83
CA ILE A 576 24.65 9.47 -15.08
C ILE A 576 25.00 10.94 -14.87
N ASN A 577 25.69 11.22 -13.77
CA ASN A 577 26.50 12.41 -13.61
C ASN A 577 27.93 12.07 -14.09
N PRO A 578 28.45 12.69 -15.17
CA PRO A 578 29.79 12.38 -15.69
C PRO A 578 30.93 13.00 -14.85
N SER A 579 30.60 13.94 -13.97
CA SER A 579 31.52 14.70 -13.11
C SER A 579 31.68 14.05 -11.74
N ARG A 580 30.60 13.60 -11.09
CA ARG A 580 30.65 12.79 -9.86
C ARG A 580 31.07 11.35 -10.20
N ARG A 581 32.14 10.86 -9.56
CA ARG A 581 32.69 9.52 -9.78
C ARG A 581 33.02 8.84 -8.48
N SER A 582 32.85 7.53 -8.43
CA SER A 582 33.35 6.71 -7.32
C SER A 582 34.88 6.57 -7.38
N ARG A 583 35.50 6.07 -6.31
CA ARG A 583 36.95 5.81 -6.18
C ARG A 583 37.51 4.87 -7.26
N LEU A 584 36.64 4.14 -7.95
CA LEU A 584 36.98 3.26 -9.08
C LEU A 584 36.89 3.96 -10.44
N GLY A 585 36.58 5.26 -10.49
CA GLY A 585 36.48 6.07 -11.70
C GLY A 585 35.17 5.94 -12.48
N ASN A 586 34.24 5.08 -12.02
CA ASN A 586 32.90 4.95 -12.60
C ASN A 586 32.09 6.23 -12.32
N PRO A 587 31.36 6.77 -13.31
CA PRO A 587 30.40 7.84 -13.06
C PRO A 587 29.25 7.33 -12.19
N ALA A 588 28.79 8.17 -11.27
CA ALA A 588 27.61 7.90 -10.48
C ALA A 588 26.34 8.02 -11.34
N GLY A 589 25.30 7.26 -11.02
CA GLY A 589 24.10 7.21 -11.84
C GLY A 589 23.04 6.22 -11.36
N TYR A 590 21.88 6.33 -12.00
CA TYR A 590 20.76 5.40 -11.88
C TYR A 590 20.44 4.79 -13.24
N LYS A 591 19.82 3.62 -13.25
CA LYS A 591 19.32 3.00 -14.48
C LYS A 591 17.86 2.66 -14.40
N VAL A 592 17.18 2.82 -15.53
CA VAL A 592 15.86 2.26 -15.75
C VAL A 592 16.01 0.76 -15.96
N VAL A 593 15.22 -0.02 -15.23
CA VAL A 593 14.99 -1.44 -15.48
C VAL A 593 13.55 -1.58 -16.00
N PRO A 594 13.35 -1.70 -17.33
CA PRO A 594 12.02 -1.75 -17.91
C PRO A 594 11.19 -2.96 -17.46
N GLY A 595 9.89 -2.73 -17.32
CA GLY A 595 8.82 -3.73 -17.19
C GLY A 595 7.56 -3.21 -17.89
N GLY A 596 6.53 -4.05 -18.05
CA GLY A 596 5.32 -3.71 -18.82
C GLY A 596 5.66 -3.18 -20.22
N THR A 597 6.28 -4.02 -21.04
CA THR A 597 6.97 -3.57 -22.27
C THR A 597 6.10 -3.62 -23.52
N ALA A 598 4.82 -3.27 -23.42
CA ALA A 598 3.96 -3.11 -24.59
C ALA A 598 4.39 -1.91 -25.46
N ALA A 599 3.90 -1.84 -26.69
CA ALA A 599 4.10 -0.74 -27.62
C ALA A 599 2.77 -0.47 -28.32
N SER A 600 2.40 0.78 -28.60
CA SER A 600 1.20 1.01 -29.42
C SER A 600 1.39 0.35 -30.79
N LEU A 601 0.35 -0.38 -31.23
CA LEU A 601 0.28 -1.08 -32.51
C LEU A 601 -0.66 -0.37 -33.51
N LEU A 602 -1.22 0.78 -33.13
CA LEU A 602 -1.98 1.65 -34.02
C LEU A 602 -1.09 2.22 -35.14
N ASP A 603 -1.69 2.57 -36.28
CA ASP A 603 -0.98 3.27 -37.34
C ASP A 603 -0.54 4.66 -36.85
N HIS A 604 0.64 5.14 -37.29
CA HIS A 604 1.13 6.46 -36.91
C HIS A 604 0.33 7.60 -37.55
N ASP A 605 -0.42 7.33 -38.62
CA ASP A 605 -1.35 8.29 -39.24
C ASP A 605 -2.78 8.23 -38.65
N ASP A 606 -3.07 7.33 -37.71
CA ASP A 606 -4.37 7.23 -37.03
C ASP A 606 -4.56 8.39 -36.02
N PRO A 607 -5.65 9.20 -36.08
CA PRO A 607 -5.84 10.35 -35.21
C PRO A 607 -5.62 10.13 -33.70
N PRO A 608 -6.09 9.05 -33.05
CA PRO A 608 -5.77 8.79 -31.65
C PRO A 608 -4.28 8.53 -31.40
N GLN A 609 -3.55 7.93 -32.34
CA GLN A 609 -2.09 7.71 -32.24
C GLN A 609 -1.30 9.00 -32.49
N GLN A 610 -1.82 9.93 -33.30
CA GLN A 610 -1.27 11.29 -33.43
C GLN A 610 -1.43 12.07 -32.12
N ARG A 611 -2.59 11.96 -31.45
CA ARG A 611 -2.83 12.53 -30.10
C ARG A 611 -1.94 11.91 -29.03
N SER A 612 -1.73 10.60 -29.09
CA SER A 612 -0.95 9.84 -28.11
C SER A 612 0.50 9.56 -28.53
N ALA A 613 1.07 10.38 -29.43
CA ALA A 613 2.37 10.14 -30.07
C ALA A 613 3.56 9.97 -29.10
N PHE A 614 3.41 10.33 -27.82
CA PHE A 614 4.33 9.97 -26.74
C PHE A 614 4.49 8.45 -26.52
N THR A 615 3.53 7.64 -26.95
CA THR A 615 3.60 6.16 -26.93
C THR A 615 4.45 5.57 -28.06
N ASN A 616 4.90 6.38 -29.04
CA ASN A 616 5.69 5.89 -30.19
C ASN A 616 7.05 5.29 -29.80
N ASN A 617 7.56 5.58 -28.60
CA ASN A 617 8.76 5.00 -27.98
C ASN A 617 8.48 4.69 -26.50
N GLN A 618 9.15 3.68 -25.92
CA GLN A 618 9.04 3.39 -24.48
C GLN A 618 9.90 4.31 -23.61
N ILE A 619 10.99 4.87 -24.17
CA ILE A 619 11.82 5.85 -23.48
C ILE A 619 12.06 7.05 -24.41
N TRP A 620 11.97 8.24 -23.83
CA TRP A 620 12.45 9.50 -24.40
C TRP A 620 13.33 10.20 -23.36
N VAL A 621 14.22 11.08 -23.80
CA VAL A 621 14.90 12.05 -22.91
C VAL A 621 14.89 13.41 -23.58
N THR A 622 14.41 14.41 -22.86
CA THR A 622 14.40 15.82 -23.27
C THR A 622 15.30 16.61 -22.32
N PRO A 623 15.81 17.80 -22.69
CA PRO A 623 16.29 18.75 -21.70
C PRO A 623 15.13 19.16 -20.79
N TYR A 624 15.43 19.61 -19.57
CA TYR A 624 14.42 20.20 -18.70
C TYR A 624 13.81 21.46 -19.32
N ASN A 625 12.49 21.59 -19.22
CA ASN A 625 11.75 22.83 -19.44
C ASN A 625 10.53 22.86 -18.51
N ARG A 626 10.38 23.93 -17.72
CA ARG A 626 9.29 24.13 -16.74
C ARG A 626 7.88 23.96 -17.33
N THR A 627 7.69 24.21 -18.62
CA THR A 627 6.37 24.06 -19.29
C THR A 627 6.09 22.67 -19.84
N GLU A 628 7.09 21.81 -20.00
CA GLU A 628 6.98 20.52 -20.70
C GLU A 628 6.67 19.37 -19.72
N GLN A 629 5.49 19.43 -19.10
CA GLN A 629 5.10 18.51 -18.01
C GLN A 629 4.10 17.41 -18.42
N TRP A 630 3.35 17.61 -19.52
CA TRP A 630 2.20 16.78 -19.91
C TRP A 630 2.44 16.10 -21.27
N ALA A 631 2.70 14.80 -21.30
CA ALA A 631 3.15 14.10 -22.51
C ALA A 631 2.14 14.19 -23.70
N GLY A 632 0.84 14.28 -23.39
CA GLY A 632 -0.25 14.51 -24.34
C GLY A 632 -0.63 15.97 -24.58
N GLY A 633 0.18 16.92 -24.09
CA GLY A 633 -0.07 18.37 -24.18
C GLY A 633 -0.92 18.94 -23.05
N LEU A 634 -0.91 20.27 -22.94
CA LEU A 634 -1.64 20.97 -21.87
C LEU A 634 -3.17 20.84 -22.01
N PHE A 635 -3.69 20.83 -23.24
CA PHE A 635 -5.12 20.80 -23.56
C PHE A 635 -5.48 19.53 -24.36
N ALA A 636 -5.44 18.37 -23.70
CA ALA A 636 -5.61 17.07 -24.36
C ALA A 636 -7.03 16.80 -24.89
N TYR A 637 -8.07 17.37 -24.25
CA TYR A 637 -9.47 17.10 -24.59
C TYR A 637 -9.82 17.67 -25.97
N GLN A 638 -10.18 16.81 -26.94
CA GLN A 638 -10.28 17.17 -28.37
C GLN A 638 -8.99 17.82 -28.96
N GLY A 639 -7.83 17.65 -28.31
CA GLY A 639 -6.54 18.04 -28.86
C GLY A 639 -6.18 17.20 -30.09
N ARG A 640 -5.37 17.77 -30.99
CA ARG A 640 -4.99 17.21 -32.31
C ARG A 640 -3.57 16.63 -32.35
N GLY A 641 -2.91 16.51 -31.20
CA GLY A 641 -1.51 16.03 -31.09
C GLY A 641 -0.43 17.10 -31.32
N ASP A 642 -0.81 18.37 -31.47
CA ASP A 642 0.06 19.53 -31.78
C ASP A 642 0.96 20.00 -30.62
N ASP A 643 0.73 19.53 -29.39
CA ASP A 643 1.51 19.86 -28.18
C ASP A 643 2.06 18.60 -27.45
N THR A 644 2.36 17.52 -28.18
CA THR A 644 2.84 16.27 -27.56
C THR A 644 4.35 16.24 -27.31
N LEU A 645 4.78 15.34 -26.42
CA LEU A 645 6.20 15.01 -26.19
C LEU A 645 6.96 14.69 -27.50
N ALA A 646 6.29 14.09 -28.48
CA ALA A 646 6.86 13.83 -29.80
C ALA A 646 7.15 15.14 -30.56
N VAL A 647 6.20 16.08 -30.58
CA VAL A 647 6.38 17.41 -31.19
C VAL A 647 7.47 18.21 -30.49
N TRP A 648 7.57 18.12 -29.16
CA TRP A 648 8.67 18.78 -28.41
C TRP A 648 10.04 18.17 -28.76
N SER A 649 10.11 16.84 -28.88
CA SER A 649 11.34 16.10 -29.21
C SER A 649 11.85 16.32 -30.64
N GLU A 650 10.99 16.75 -31.57
CA GLU A 650 11.39 17.07 -32.95
C GLU A 650 12.33 18.29 -33.03
N ARG A 651 12.38 19.12 -31.98
CA ARG A 651 13.36 20.22 -31.83
C ARG A 651 14.81 19.71 -31.73
N ASN A 652 15.01 18.44 -31.38
CA ASN A 652 16.29 17.72 -31.30
C ASN A 652 17.39 18.47 -30.53
N ARG A 653 17.02 19.00 -29.37
CA ARG A 653 17.86 19.77 -28.44
C ARG A 653 19.02 18.90 -27.88
N PRO A 654 20.13 19.51 -27.43
CA PRO A 654 21.22 18.78 -26.80
C PRO A 654 20.85 18.25 -25.41
N ILE A 655 21.28 17.03 -25.07
CA ILE A 655 20.97 16.32 -23.80
C ILE A 655 22.22 15.65 -23.15
N GLU A 656 23.42 15.97 -23.63
CA GLU A 656 24.70 15.52 -23.04
C GLU A 656 25.23 16.59 -22.07
N ASN A 657 25.37 16.23 -20.79
CA ASN A 657 25.82 17.10 -19.69
C ASN A 657 24.97 18.37 -19.55
N THR A 658 23.69 18.18 -19.26
CA THR A 658 22.71 19.25 -18.99
C THR A 658 21.64 18.75 -18.01
N ASP A 659 20.74 19.61 -17.58
CA ASP A 659 19.48 19.23 -16.94
C ASP A 659 18.58 18.44 -17.92
N ILE A 660 18.08 17.26 -17.52
CA ILE A 660 17.34 16.32 -18.38
C ILE A 660 16.15 15.64 -17.70
N VAL A 661 15.03 15.57 -18.41
CA VAL A 661 13.84 14.80 -18.04
C VAL A 661 13.82 13.49 -18.84
N LEU A 662 13.80 12.39 -18.10
CA LEU A 662 13.55 11.04 -18.60
C LEU A 662 12.03 10.82 -18.68
N TRP A 663 11.57 10.25 -19.78
CA TRP A 663 10.18 9.85 -19.97
C TRP A 663 10.11 8.34 -20.15
N TYR A 664 9.26 7.65 -19.37
CA TYR A 664 9.09 6.20 -19.45
C TYR A 664 7.63 5.82 -19.65
N THR A 665 7.33 5.05 -20.69
CA THR A 665 5.99 4.53 -20.98
C THR A 665 5.89 3.08 -20.52
N LEU A 666 5.13 2.86 -19.44
CA LEU A 666 4.69 1.54 -18.98
C LEU A 666 3.45 1.14 -19.81
N GLY A 667 3.42 -0.07 -20.35
CA GLY A 667 2.38 -0.50 -21.29
C GLY A 667 1.86 -1.92 -21.06
N PHE A 668 0.56 -2.10 -21.29
CA PHE A 668 -0.19 -3.35 -21.22
C PHE A 668 -1.01 -3.53 -22.50
N HIS A 669 -0.97 -4.73 -23.08
CA HIS A 669 -1.97 -5.18 -24.06
C HIS A 669 -3.01 -6.04 -23.31
N HIS A 670 -4.29 -5.71 -23.39
CA HIS A 670 -5.36 -6.46 -22.72
C HIS A 670 -6.30 -7.12 -23.75
N ILE A 671 -6.24 -8.45 -23.78
CA ILE A 671 -7.23 -9.31 -24.44
C ILE A 671 -8.11 -9.87 -23.30
N PRO A 672 -9.34 -9.37 -23.09
CA PRO A 672 -10.14 -9.77 -21.95
C PRO A 672 -10.49 -11.26 -21.94
N CYS A 673 -10.62 -11.82 -20.73
CA CYS A 673 -10.99 -13.21 -20.47
C CYS A 673 -12.17 -13.33 -19.50
N GLN A 674 -12.64 -14.55 -19.24
CA GLN A 674 -13.82 -14.77 -18.38
C GLN A 674 -13.53 -14.46 -16.90
N GLU A 675 -12.29 -14.65 -16.47
CA GLU A 675 -11.80 -14.33 -15.13
C GLU A 675 -11.82 -12.82 -14.82
N ASP A 676 -11.89 -11.96 -15.84
CA ASP A 676 -11.99 -10.50 -15.70
C ASP A 676 -13.45 -10.02 -15.44
N PHE A 677 -14.43 -10.93 -15.55
CA PHE A 677 -15.85 -10.64 -15.40
C PHE A 677 -16.40 -11.15 -14.05
N PRO A 678 -17.26 -10.39 -13.35
CA PRO A 678 -17.80 -9.06 -13.70
C PRO A 678 -16.93 -7.89 -13.20
N ILE A 679 -15.78 -8.18 -12.59
CA ILE A 679 -14.81 -7.23 -12.06
C ILE A 679 -13.41 -7.90 -12.09
N MET A 680 -12.41 -7.17 -12.59
CA MET A 680 -11.12 -7.69 -12.99
C MET A 680 -10.15 -7.86 -11.79
N PRO A 681 -9.61 -9.08 -11.55
CA PRO A 681 -8.53 -9.30 -10.59
C PRO A 681 -7.31 -8.43 -10.93
N THR A 682 -6.66 -7.84 -9.92
CA THR A 682 -5.63 -6.81 -10.18
C THR A 682 -4.41 -7.35 -10.94
N VAL A 683 -4.31 -7.04 -12.23
CA VAL A 683 -3.11 -7.22 -13.05
C VAL A 683 -2.14 -6.09 -12.71
N SER A 684 -0.84 -6.34 -12.55
CA SER A 684 0.10 -5.25 -12.28
C SER A 684 1.46 -5.44 -12.92
N SER A 685 2.11 -4.31 -13.23
CA SER A 685 3.48 -4.26 -13.74
C SER A 685 4.23 -3.05 -13.17
N SER A 686 5.55 -3.06 -13.29
CA SER A 686 6.42 -2.07 -12.65
C SER A 686 7.74 -1.92 -13.38
N PHE A 687 8.37 -0.75 -13.24
CA PHE A 687 9.76 -0.51 -13.63
C PHE A 687 10.56 0.01 -12.42
N ASP A 688 11.87 -0.25 -12.43
CA ASP A 688 12.76 0.18 -11.33
C ASP A 688 13.70 1.30 -11.79
N LEU A 689 13.84 2.33 -10.97
CA LEU A 689 14.97 3.26 -11.01
C LEU A 689 16.00 2.77 -9.99
N LYS A 690 17.05 2.10 -10.49
CA LYS A 690 18.05 1.38 -9.66
C LYS A 690 19.41 2.06 -9.69
N PRO A 691 20.10 2.27 -8.55
CA PRO A 691 21.44 2.84 -8.52
C PRO A 691 22.46 1.97 -9.26
N VAL A 692 23.39 2.61 -9.98
CA VAL A 692 24.44 1.97 -10.77
C VAL A 692 25.78 2.73 -10.63
N ASN A 693 26.63 2.26 -9.71
CA ASN A 693 27.85 2.95 -9.24
C ASN A 693 27.60 4.29 -8.52
N PHE A 694 26.37 4.55 -8.08
CA PHE A 694 26.04 5.72 -7.27
C PHE A 694 26.77 5.68 -5.92
N PHE A 695 26.61 4.59 -5.17
CA PHE A 695 27.33 4.32 -3.92
C PHE A 695 28.69 3.66 -4.17
N GLU A 696 29.60 3.78 -3.20
CA GLU A 696 30.94 3.18 -3.23
C GLU A 696 30.96 1.65 -3.06
N SER A 697 29.92 1.09 -2.45
CA SER A 697 29.71 -0.36 -2.31
C SER A 697 28.21 -0.69 -2.26
N ASN A 698 27.82 -1.73 -1.51
CA ASN A 698 26.41 -2.06 -1.26
C ASN A 698 25.90 -1.21 -0.07
N PRO A 699 25.00 -0.23 -0.27
CA PRO A 699 24.62 0.73 0.78
C PRO A 699 23.97 0.05 2.00
N ILE A 700 23.42 -1.16 1.85
CA ILE A 700 22.79 -1.93 2.93
C ILE A 700 23.64 -3.09 3.43
N LEU A 701 24.95 -3.11 3.15
CA LEU A 701 25.87 -4.12 3.69
C LEU A 701 25.91 -4.11 5.23
N GLY A 702 25.85 -2.91 5.84
CA GLY A 702 25.81 -2.72 7.29
C GLY A 702 24.42 -2.86 7.94
N ALA A 703 23.36 -3.14 7.17
CA ALA A 703 22.01 -3.26 7.71
C ALA A 703 21.93 -4.39 8.76
N ALA A 704 21.15 -4.19 9.82
CA ALA A 704 20.94 -5.20 10.86
C ALA A 704 19.92 -6.27 10.41
N PRO A 705 20.07 -7.54 10.81
CA PRO A 705 18.99 -8.53 10.70
C PRO A 705 17.96 -8.28 11.81
N THR A 706 16.69 -8.59 11.54
CA THR A 706 15.65 -8.67 12.57
C THR A 706 15.81 -9.95 13.38
N PHE A 707 15.84 -9.86 14.70
CA PHE A 707 15.82 -11.01 15.61
C PHE A 707 14.42 -11.17 16.25
N GLU A 708 14.17 -12.35 16.84
CA GLU A 708 12.90 -12.66 17.53
C GLU A 708 12.57 -11.67 18.67
N LYS A 709 13.60 -11.14 19.34
CA LYS A 709 13.52 -10.07 20.37
C LYS A 709 13.02 -8.71 19.85
N ASP A 710 13.08 -8.47 18.54
CA ASP A 710 12.73 -7.18 17.92
C ASP A 710 11.28 -7.17 17.39
N LEU A 711 10.69 -8.36 17.25
CA LEU A 711 9.29 -8.57 16.89
C LEU A 711 8.37 -8.41 18.12
N PRO A 712 7.06 -8.15 17.94
CA PRO A 712 6.11 -8.25 19.03
C PRO A 712 6.01 -9.71 19.49
N VAL A 713 6.70 -10.02 20.60
CA VAL A 713 6.46 -11.26 21.32
C VAL A 713 5.09 -11.16 21.98
N CYS A 714 4.05 -11.54 21.23
CA CYS A 714 2.67 -11.72 21.70
C CYS A 714 2.54 -12.95 22.62
N LYS A 715 3.44 -13.05 23.60
CA LYS A 715 3.05 -13.53 24.92
C LYS A 715 1.80 -12.73 25.33
N LEU A 716 0.76 -13.42 25.77
CA LEU A 716 -0.16 -12.85 26.75
C LEU A 716 0.73 -12.24 27.84
N THR A 717 0.62 -10.93 28.10
CA THR A 717 1.59 -10.23 28.94
C THR A 717 1.76 -10.98 30.26
N ASP A 718 3.02 -11.19 30.69
CA ASP A 718 3.39 -11.81 31.97
C ASP A 718 3.06 -10.88 33.18
N SER A 719 1.91 -10.21 33.08
CA SER A 719 1.24 -9.36 34.05
C SER A 719 -0.07 -10.07 34.40
N TRP A 720 -0.07 -10.75 35.56
CA TRP A 720 -1.19 -11.51 36.16
C TRP A 720 -1.47 -12.95 35.67
N LEU A 721 -0.78 -13.49 34.65
CA LEU A 721 -0.91 -14.93 34.32
C LEU A 721 -0.21 -15.89 35.30
N LEU A 722 0.57 -15.38 36.26
CA LEU A 722 1.35 -16.18 37.23
C LEU A 722 0.81 -16.09 38.68
N VAL A 723 -0.41 -15.58 38.87
CA VAL A 723 -1.13 -15.61 40.16
C VAL A 723 -2.53 -16.17 39.91
N ILE A 724 -2.95 -17.16 40.72
CA ILE A 724 -4.26 -17.84 40.63
C ILE A 724 -4.49 -18.77 39.40
N PHE A 725 -3.45 -19.45 38.89
CA PHE A 725 -3.64 -20.77 38.24
C PHE A 725 -3.06 -21.97 39.01
N VAL A 726 -2.54 -21.70 40.20
CA VAL A 726 -2.42 -22.67 41.29
C VAL A 726 -3.13 -22.07 42.50
N GLY A 727 -4.46 -22.23 42.57
CA GLY A 727 -5.20 -22.11 43.84
C GLY A 727 -4.70 -23.11 44.89
N ASN A 728 -5.18 -23.06 46.13
CA ASN A 728 -4.35 -23.42 47.30
C ASN A 728 -3.03 -22.65 47.36
N SER A 729 -2.95 -21.53 46.63
CA SER A 729 -1.74 -20.75 46.42
C SER A 729 -1.06 -20.50 47.76
N SER A 730 0.12 -21.11 47.93
CA SER A 730 0.98 -20.87 49.09
C SER A 730 1.28 -19.37 49.22
N VAL A 731 1.37 -18.65 48.09
CA VAL A 731 1.49 -17.19 48.02
C VAL A 731 0.26 -16.48 48.61
N VAL A 732 -0.96 -16.74 48.12
CA VAL A 732 -2.18 -16.06 48.64
C VAL A 732 -2.42 -16.38 50.12
N GLN A 733 -2.26 -17.64 50.52
CA GLN A 733 -2.35 -18.01 51.94
C GLN A 733 -1.23 -17.37 52.77
N THR A 734 -0.01 -17.23 52.25
CA THR A 734 1.11 -16.60 52.98
C THR A 734 0.94 -15.09 53.08
N PHE A 735 0.43 -14.43 52.04
CA PHE A 735 0.04 -13.02 52.09
C PHE A 735 -1.02 -12.77 53.17
N LEU A 736 -2.10 -13.56 53.19
CA LEU A 736 -3.15 -13.43 54.20
C LEU A 736 -2.72 -13.89 55.59
N LYS A 737 -1.81 -14.88 55.73
CA LYS A 737 -1.15 -15.22 57.01
C LYS A 737 -0.30 -14.05 57.51
N GLY A 738 0.53 -13.44 56.66
CA GLY A 738 1.34 -12.26 56.97
C GLY A 738 0.54 -10.99 57.26
N LYS A 739 -0.75 -10.95 56.90
CA LYS A 739 -1.71 -9.90 57.27
C LYS A 739 -2.63 -10.29 58.45
N GLY A 740 -2.53 -11.50 59.00
CA GLY A 740 -3.41 -12.01 60.05
C GLY A 740 -4.86 -12.29 59.62
N ARG A 741 -5.12 -12.42 58.31
CA ARG A 741 -6.47 -12.55 57.70
C ARG A 741 -6.76 -13.90 57.04
N VAL A 742 -5.92 -14.92 57.25
CA VAL A 742 -6.15 -16.27 56.68
C VAL A 742 -7.45 -16.93 57.17
N SER A 743 -7.98 -16.51 58.33
CA SER A 743 -9.24 -16.97 58.89
C SER A 743 -10.44 -16.73 57.98
N TYR A 744 -10.40 -15.73 57.09
CA TYR A 744 -11.51 -15.40 56.17
C TYR A 744 -11.61 -16.39 54.99
N LEU A 745 -10.56 -17.18 54.72
CA LEU A 745 -10.61 -18.31 53.75
C LEU A 745 -11.11 -19.61 54.41
N LEU A 746 -10.73 -19.84 55.68
CA LEU A 746 -10.78 -21.15 56.33
C LEU A 746 -11.86 -21.26 57.43
N GLY A 747 -12.34 -20.15 57.97
CA GLY A 747 -13.34 -20.10 59.03
C GLY A 747 -14.78 -20.16 58.54
N THR A 748 -15.72 -20.18 59.48
CA THR A 748 -17.15 -20.03 59.24
C THR A 748 -17.57 -18.56 59.40
N GLU A 749 -18.41 -18.07 58.51
CA GLU A 749 -19.10 -16.77 58.61
C GLU A 749 -19.86 -16.67 59.96
N PRO A 750 -19.75 -15.57 60.73
CA PRO A 750 -20.56 -15.36 61.93
C PRO A 750 -22.04 -15.16 61.57
N GLU A 751 -22.97 -15.52 62.47
CA GLU A 751 -24.38 -15.21 62.24
C GLU A 751 -24.60 -13.68 62.19
N LYS A 752 -25.52 -13.22 61.33
CA LYS A 752 -25.87 -11.79 61.13
C LYS A 752 -26.49 -11.08 62.35
N LYS A 753 -26.52 -11.76 63.50
CA LYS A 753 -26.95 -11.25 64.82
C LYS A 753 -25.82 -11.19 65.84
N ASP A 754 -24.62 -11.68 65.50
CA ASP A 754 -23.43 -11.50 66.34
C ASP A 754 -23.07 -10.00 66.38
N PRO A 755 -22.87 -9.38 67.55
CA PRO A 755 -22.42 -7.99 67.67
C PRO A 755 -21.09 -7.66 66.95
N LYS A 756 -20.34 -8.67 66.50
CA LYS A 756 -19.10 -8.53 65.72
C LYS A 756 -19.31 -8.65 64.20
N PHE A 757 -20.52 -8.94 63.73
CA PHE A 757 -20.78 -9.20 62.31
C PHE A 757 -20.38 -8.01 61.42
N GLU A 758 -20.79 -6.78 61.72
CA GLU A 758 -20.40 -5.59 60.92
C GLU A 758 -18.88 -5.37 60.85
N ALA A 759 -18.16 -5.69 61.93
CA ALA A 759 -16.70 -5.57 61.97
C ALA A 759 -16.03 -6.66 61.13
N TRP A 760 -16.59 -7.87 61.11
CA TRP A 760 -16.14 -8.99 60.29
C TRP A 760 -16.44 -8.77 58.81
N ASP A 761 -17.67 -8.38 58.47
CA ASP A 761 -18.18 -8.15 57.10
C ASP A 761 -17.39 -7.06 56.36
N LYS A 762 -17.03 -5.98 57.06
CA LYS A 762 -16.15 -4.93 56.55
C LYS A 762 -14.72 -5.41 56.27
N GLU A 763 -14.20 -6.35 57.06
CA GLU A 763 -12.86 -6.91 56.86
C GLU A 763 -12.84 -8.01 55.80
N ASP A 764 -13.90 -8.81 55.69
CA ASP A 764 -14.12 -9.77 54.61
C ASP A 764 -14.20 -9.02 53.27
N SER A 765 -15.09 -8.02 53.16
CA SER A 765 -15.22 -7.14 51.99
C SER A 765 -13.88 -6.53 51.54
N MET A 766 -13.03 -6.09 52.47
CA MET A 766 -11.70 -5.58 52.14
C MET A 766 -10.83 -6.66 51.49
N VAL A 767 -10.83 -7.88 52.01
CA VAL A 767 -10.09 -9.02 51.43
C VAL A 767 -10.70 -9.48 50.11
N MET A 768 -12.02 -9.38 49.90
CA MET A 768 -12.66 -9.60 48.59
C MET A 768 -12.10 -8.65 47.54
N THR A 769 -11.97 -7.35 47.85
CA THR A 769 -11.36 -6.40 46.89
C THR A 769 -9.90 -6.71 46.59
N TRP A 770 -9.13 -7.28 47.52
CA TRP A 770 -7.77 -7.73 47.24
C TRP A 770 -7.74 -8.95 46.30
N LEU A 771 -8.71 -9.86 46.44
CA LEU A 771 -8.86 -11.02 45.56
C LEU A 771 -9.27 -10.60 44.14
N TRP A 772 -10.30 -9.76 43.99
CA TRP A 772 -10.76 -9.24 42.70
C TRP A 772 -9.65 -8.50 41.93
N ASN A 773 -8.92 -7.60 42.60
CA ASN A 773 -7.79 -6.89 41.99
C ASN A 773 -6.55 -7.77 41.74
N SER A 774 -6.57 -9.05 42.13
CA SER A 774 -5.50 -10.03 41.86
C SER A 774 -5.87 -11.07 40.80
N MET A 775 -7.04 -10.92 40.15
CA MET A 775 -7.55 -11.83 39.12
C MET A 775 -7.49 -11.19 37.73
N THR A 776 -7.43 -12.01 36.68
CA THR A 776 -7.75 -11.55 35.33
C THR A 776 -9.25 -11.23 35.23
N PRO A 777 -9.67 -10.31 34.33
CA PRO A 777 -11.08 -9.93 34.19
C PRO A 777 -12.02 -11.14 34.02
N ASP A 778 -11.63 -12.10 33.17
CA ASP A 778 -12.43 -13.29 32.87
C ASP A 778 -12.69 -14.19 34.09
N ILE A 779 -11.80 -14.16 35.10
CA ILE A 779 -11.98 -14.88 36.36
C ILE A 779 -12.76 -14.00 37.34
N ASN A 780 -12.39 -12.72 37.44
CA ASN A 780 -13.02 -11.74 38.32
C ASN A 780 -14.54 -11.65 38.08
N ASP A 781 -14.98 -11.54 36.83
CA ASP A 781 -16.38 -11.38 36.45
C ASP A 781 -17.23 -12.61 36.82
N THR A 782 -16.62 -13.80 36.92
CA THR A 782 -17.30 -15.01 37.42
C THR A 782 -17.41 -15.06 38.95
N CYS A 783 -16.61 -14.26 39.67
CA CYS A 783 -16.47 -14.28 41.12
C CYS A 783 -16.97 -13.00 41.83
N MET A 784 -17.25 -11.91 41.10
CA MET A 784 -17.70 -10.63 41.68
C MET A 784 -19.06 -10.68 42.40
N PHE A 785 -19.89 -11.67 42.08
CA PHE A 785 -21.24 -11.84 42.65
C PHE A 785 -21.29 -12.78 43.88
N LEU A 786 -20.14 -13.25 44.36
CA LEU A 786 -20.05 -14.17 45.51
C LEU A 786 -20.01 -13.38 46.83
N SER A 787 -20.73 -13.84 47.85
CA SER A 787 -21.07 -13.02 49.02
C SER A 787 -20.02 -12.97 50.14
N SER A 788 -18.88 -13.65 50.01
CA SER A 788 -17.75 -13.52 50.95
C SER A 788 -16.45 -14.03 50.34
N VAL A 789 -15.32 -13.70 50.97
CA VAL A 789 -13.97 -14.24 50.70
C VAL A 789 -13.99 -15.76 50.63
N LYS A 790 -14.73 -16.42 51.54
CA LYS A 790 -14.83 -17.88 51.57
C LYS A 790 -15.57 -18.42 50.35
N TYR A 791 -16.66 -17.79 49.92
CA TYR A 791 -17.34 -18.21 48.70
C TYR A 791 -16.46 -17.98 47.46
N ILE A 792 -15.73 -16.86 47.37
CA ILE A 792 -14.74 -16.63 46.31
C ILE A 792 -13.66 -17.73 46.34
N TRP A 793 -13.13 -18.09 47.50
CA TRP A 793 -12.06 -19.10 47.60
C TRP A 793 -12.55 -20.54 47.37
N ASP A 794 -13.75 -20.93 47.82
CA ASP A 794 -14.30 -22.27 47.54
C ASP A 794 -14.82 -22.39 46.10
N SER A 795 -15.21 -21.25 45.50
CA SER A 795 -15.41 -21.04 44.04
C SER A 795 -14.09 -20.71 43.31
N ILE A 796 -12.96 -20.82 44.00
CA ILE A 796 -11.62 -20.97 43.45
C ILE A 796 -10.96 -22.18 44.17
N TRP A 797 -11.75 -23.26 44.28
CA TRP A 797 -11.28 -24.59 44.72
C TRP A 797 -11.80 -25.78 43.88
N LYS A 798 -12.88 -25.62 43.11
CA LYS A 798 -13.57 -26.77 42.48
C LYS A 798 -13.14 -27.02 41.03
N THR A 799 -13.36 -26.08 40.10
CA THR A 799 -13.32 -26.42 38.66
C THR A 799 -11.94 -26.45 37.97
N TYR A 800 -10.91 -25.70 38.41
CA TYR A 800 -9.55 -25.84 37.85
C TYR A 800 -8.69 -26.92 38.59
N LEU A 801 -9.17 -27.50 39.70
CA LEU A 801 -8.55 -28.63 40.43
C LEU A 801 -9.05 -29.99 39.93
N LYS A 802 -10.26 -30.06 39.37
CA LYS A 802 -10.89 -31.32 38.93
C LYS A 802 -10.83 -31.56 37.42
N VAL A 803 -9.67 -31.34 36.81
CA VAL A 803 -9.32 -31.84 35.47
C VAL A 803 -7.95 -32.55 35.57
N ASN A 804 -7.90 -33.81 35.13
CA ASN A 804 -6.87 -34.78 35.55
C ASN A 804 -5.41 -34.40 35.21
N ASP A 805 -4.51 -34.64 36.18
CA ASP A 805 -3.06 -34.41 36.10
C ASP A 805 -2.36 -35.03 34.87
N ALA A 806 -2.89 -36.12 34.30
CA ALA A 806 -2.18 -36.99 33.36
C ALA A 806 -1.54 -36.26 32.17
N ALA A 807 -2.23 -35.27 31.57
CA ALA A 807 -1.70 -34.50 30.45
C ALA A 807 -0.58 -33.52 30.86
N HIS A 808 -0.68 -32.93 32.06
CA HIS A 808 0.32 -32.00 32.59
C HIS A 808 1.55 -32.73 33.11
N VAL A 809 1.36 -33.87 33.79
CA VAL A 809 2.43 -34.81 34.19
C VAL A 809 3.16 -35.38 32.96
N TYR A 810 2.45 -35.59 31.85
CA TYR A 810 3.07 -35.99 30.58
C TYR A 810 3.89 -34.86 29.95
N ASP A 811 3.36 -33.64 29.88
CA ASP A 811 4.06 -32.46 29.36
C ASP A 811 5.32 -32.14 30.18
N ILE A 812 5.21 -32.13 31.53
CA ILE A 812 6.36 -31.93 32.43
C ILE A 812 7.39 -33.06 32.23
N ARG A 813 6.99 -34.35 32.17
CA ARG A 813 7.98 -35.43 31.94
C ARG A 813 8.61 -35.37 30.55
N THR A 814 7.88 -34.93 29.53
CA THR A 814 8.42 -34.67 28.19
C THR A 814 9.49 -33.58 28.24
N LYS A 815 9.19 -32.46 28.91
CA LYS A 815 10.15 -31.37 29.15
C LYS A 815 11.38 -31.86 29.90
N THR A 816 11.22 -32.61 30.99
CA THR A 816 12.32 -33.23 31.75
C THR A 816 13.28 -34.00 30.82
N VAL A 817 12.77 -34.97 30.06
CA VAL A 817 13.61 -35.82 29.17
C VAL A 817 14.23 -35.03 28.01
N SER A 818 13.53 -34.01 27.50
CA SER A 818 14.03 -33.14 26.43
C SER A 818 15.07 -32.12 26.87
N THR A 819 15.19 -31.85 28.18
CA THR A 819 16.15 -30.85 28.69
C THR A 819 17.57 -31.37 28.52
N LYS A 820 18.47 -30.51 28.02
CA LYS A 820 19.89 -30.79 27.80
C LYS A 820 20.72 -29.63 28.34
N GLN A 821 21.95 -29.91 28.77
CA GLN A 821 22.89 -28.93 29.29
C GLN A 821 23.20 -27.85 28.24
N GLY A 822 23.66 -28.26 27.05
CA GLY A 822 24.02 -27.35 25.97
C GLY A 822 25.09 -26.36 26.42
N ASN A 823 24.82 -25.06 26.28
CA ASN A 823 25.76 -24.00 26.69
C ASN A 823 25.66 -23.62 28.18
N SER A 824 24.81 -24.29 28.96
CA SER A 824 24.59 -23.98 30.39
C SER A 824 25.67 -24.61 31.27
N SER A 825 25.94 -24.03 32.44
CA SER A 825 26.72 -24.74 33.46
C SER A 825 25.96 -25.96 33.99
N VAL A 826 26.70 -26.95 34.49
CA VAL A 826 26.12 -28.17 35.09
C VAL A 826 25.18 -27.83 36.26
N ILE A 827 25.45 -26.74 36.99
CA ILE A 827 24.64 -26.28 38.14
C ILE A 827 23.31 -25.67 37.66
N GLU A 828 23.33 -24.85 36.61
CA GLU A 828 22.11 -24.25 36.04
C GLU A 828 21.21 -25.34 35.43
N TYR A 829 21.79 -26.30 34.72
CA TYR A 829 21.11 -27.47 34.18
C TYR A 829 20.51 -28.35 35.30
N ALA A 830 21.26 -28.63 36.37
CA ALA A 830 20.77 -29.38 37.53
C ALA A 830 19.59 -28.65 38.22
N ASN A 831 19.68 -27.33 38.39
CA ASN A 831 18.62 -26.53 39.00
C ASN A 831 17.34 -26.49 38.14
N ALA A 832 17.48 -26.42 36.81
CA ALA A 832 16.34 -26.47 35.89
C ALA A 832 15.60 -27.83 35.98
N LEU A 833 16.34 -28.93 35.97
CA LEU A 833 15.76 -30.28 36.17
C LEU A 833 15.15 -30.45 37.56
N GLN A 834 15.81 -29.96 38.61
CA GLN A 834 15.29 -30.01 39.98
C GLN A 834 13.95 -29.26 40.11
N SER A 835 13.80 -28.11 39.45
CA SER A 835 12.52 -27.38 39.39
C SER A 835 11.43 -28.18 38.69
N LEU A 836 11.73 -28.78 37.53
CA LEU A 836 10.78 -29.63 36.78
C LEU A 836 10.39 -30.88 37.57
N TRP A 837 11.33 -31.51 38.29
CA TRP A 837 11.05 -32.66 39.15
C TRP A 837 10.20 -32.29 40.38
N GLN A 838 10.44 -31.13 41.00
CA GLN A 838 9.60 -30.64 42.10
C GLN A 838 8.20 -30.29 41.63
N GLU A 839 8.03 -29.75 40.42
CA GLU A 839 6.72 -29.56 39.80
C GLU A 839 6.04 -30.91 39.50
N LEU A 840 6.79 -31.88 38.97
CA LEU A 840 6.32 -33.22 38.65
C LEU A 840 5.87 -34.02 39.90
N ASP A 841 6.58 -33.89 41.03
CA ASP A 841 6.20 -34.51 42.30
C ASP A 841 4.93 -33.90 42.89
N ASN A 842 4.82 -32.57 42.78
CA ASN A 842 3.63 -31.82 43.20
C ASN A 842 2.36 -32.27 42.45
N TYR A 843 2.47 -32.68 41.18
CA TYR A 843 1.38 -33.27 40.39
C TYR A 843 1.33 -34.83 40.39
N ARG A 844 2.07 -35.50 41.29
CA ARG A 844 2.08 -36.97 41.42
C ARG A 844 1.59 -37.43 42.80
N CYS A 845 0.27 -37.34 43.01
CA CYS A 845 -0.37 -37.76 44.26
C CYS A 845 -0.47 -39.30 44.40
N ILE A 846 0.65 -39.99 44.56
CA ILE A 846 0.73 -41.45 44.72
C ILE A 846 0.43 -41.84 46.19
N ALA A 847 -0.81 -42.25 46.46
CA ALA A 847 -1.27 -42.60 47.80
C ALA A 847 -0.79 -44.00 48.26
N MET A 848 0.42 -44.06 48.83
CA MET A 848 0.99 -45.31 49.35
C MET A 848 0.51 -45.63 50.77
N LYS A 849 0.23 -46.91 51.04
CA LYS A 849 -0.37 -47.38 52.32
C LYS A 849 0.65 -47.94 53.32
N CYS A 850 1.91 -48.04 52.94
CA CYS A 850 3.01 -48.60 53.72
C CYS A 850 4.21 -47.65 53.66
N SER A 851 4.92 -47.48 54.77
CA SER A 851 6.15 -46.68 54.86
C SER A 851 7.27 -47.22 53.96
N ASP A 852 7.37 -48.53 53.88
CA ASP A 852 8.53 -49.22 53.33
C ASP A 852 8.44 -49.27 51.80
N ASP A 853 7.22 -49.42 51.27
CA ASP A 853 6.92 -49.24 49.85
C ASP A 853 7.15 -47.79 49.41
N ALA A 854 6.80 -46.81 50.25
CA ALA A 854 7.04 -45.39 49.97
C ALA A 854 8.54 -45.03 49.95
N ALA A 855 9.32 -45.58 50.89
CA ALA A 855 10.78 -45.46 50.88
C ALA A 855 11.41 -46.15 49.65
N THR A 856 10.82 -47.27 49.20
CA THR A 856 11.28 -48.00 48.01
C THR A 856 10.96 -47.24 46.72
N LEU A 857 9.73 -46.72 46.57
CA LEU A 857 9.36 -45.92 45.41
C LEU A 857 10.18 -44.62 45.32
N LYS A 858 10.45 -43.95 46.46
CA LYS A 858 11.30 -42.75 46.47
C LYS A 858 12.71 -43.05 45.93
N LYS A 859 13.33 -44.16 46.32
CA LYS A 859 14.64 -44.59 45.77
C LYS A 859 14.59 -44.86 44.27
N ILE A 860 13.51 -45.47 43.76
CA ILE A 860 13.33 -45.68 42.32
C ILE A 860 13.20 -44.33 41.59
N MET A 861 12.44 -43.38 42.14
CA MET A 861 12.30 -42.04 41.57
C MET A 861 13.60 -41.23 41.62
N GLU A 862 14.39 -41.34 42.69
CA GLU A 862 15.73 -40.73 42.78
C GLU A 862 16.70 -41.32 41.74
N HIS A 863 16.59 -42.62 41.47
CA HIS A 863 17.39 -43.32 40.46
C HIS A 863 16.98 -42.94 39.02
N ASP A 864 15.68 -42.86 38.72
CA ASP A 864 15.14 -42.30 37.47
C ASP A 864 15.71 -40.89 37.19
N ARG A 865 15.82 -40.04 38.22
CA ARG A 865 16.35 -38.67 38.10
C ARG A 865 17.83 -38.61 37.77
N VAL A 866 18.62 -39.54 38.31
CA VAL A 866 20.04 -39.68 37.94
C VAL A 866 20.17 -40.04 36.46
N TYR A 867 19.29 -40.90 35.92
CA TYR A 867 19.27 -41.17 34.48
C TYR A 867 18.80 -39.97 33.64
N ASP A 868 17.69 -39.30 34.02
CA ASP A 868 17.22 -38.09 33.33
C ASP A 868 18.33 -37.02 33.26
N PHE A 869 19.07 -36.83 34.36
CA PHE A 869 20.21 -35.90 34.44
C PHE A 869 21.37 -36.28 33.53
N LEU A 870 21.88 -37.51 33.66
CA LEU A 870 23.04 -37.99 32.89
C LEU A 870 22.74 -37.99 31.39
N THR A 871 21.56 -38.44 30.97
CA THR A 871 21.13 -38.52 29.55
C THR A 871 20.92 -37.14 28.89
N GLY A 872 21.24 -36.05 29.59
CA GLY A 872 21.24 -34.71 29.02
C GLY A 872 22.46 -33.84 29.34
N LEU A 873 23.51 -34.39 29.94
CA LEU A 873 24.83 -33.74 29.95
C LEU A 873 25.42 -33.68 28.53
N ASN A 874 26.44 -32.84 28.35
CA ASN A 874 27.24 -32.84 27.13
C ASN A 874 28.23 -34.01 27.11
N VAL A 875 28.62 -34.46 25.91
CA VAL A 875 29.53 -35.61 25.67
C VAL A 875 30.91 -35.45 26.34
N ASP A 876 31.31 -34.23 26.69
CA ASP A 876 32.53 -33.96 27.49
C ASP A 876 32.48 -34.51 28.94
N PHE A 877 31.34 -35.07 29.36
CA PHE A 877 31.08 -35.62 30.70
C PHE A 877 30.66 -37.11 30.72
N ASP A 878 30.67 -37.82 29.57
CA ASP A 878 30.40 -39.27 29.46
C ASP A 878 31.58 -40.14 29.97
#